data_AF-A0AAN6HA23-F1
#
_entry.id   AF-A0AAN6HA23-F1
#
_cell.length_a   1.000
_cell.length_b   1.000
_cell.length_c   1.000
_cell.angle_alpha   90.00
_cell.angle_beta   90.00
_cell.angle_gamma   90.00
#
_symmetry.space_group_name_H-M   'P 1'
#
loop_
_entity.id
_entity.type
_entity.pdbx_description
1 polymer ?
#
loop_
_entity_poly.entity_id
_entity_poly.type
_entity_poly.pdbx_seq_one_letter_code
_entity_poly.pdbx_strand_id
1 'polypeptide(L)'
;MKTFLASAVSGLALAGFVSGQACQTTTLTSSVPTNSSTKLALASYSYCGGTLNATAYIANVDYNKIVSLYYTNAQGQSTPLSVVNLGYASGIGNGSWELWSTSTPIYIDGITKLLNLTYQATDVGQTYVQTLNLPVSATGGPTPTLPSPPAPYATPKGFGGDITSWLSINIGSESETAFQRMFLNINPAIPGAAEGVVVAARSGPSYTQTNPDYEYNWVRDASLTMDVVQSLYSAATKAKAKTAYQNILFEYAAARATEQNDPGLQTGLGEPKFYLNNTIFTGPWGRPQNDGPATSAITLMEFATSYLANGGSIDTVKQKIYDSATFPASAPVMKDLLFVASNWSSPSFDLWEEEESDHFYTRMVQRRALVLGTAFATKMGDSATSATLSAAATALSATLGQFWDPNREILLYEYGPVLNGKSSYLDTAVVLGVIHGYAGDGVYGYTNDEVLSTVLRLATSFIDVYAIANTTTDSAGLTLGIPIGRYPEDVYNGTGTQTNGGNPWYLCTAALAQLFYSASTSYADAGSISLTNTSKPFFDYFAPAAGLQVGQTYTYGSRKYNQAISGLNGWGDAFLRTVKHYTPADGYLSEEYNRNTGVPQGAGDLTWSYASVLTAAFARAEVRGQKGYVRNLADLGVVGNTVA
;
A
#
# COMPACT_ATOMS: atom_id res chain seq x y z
N MET A 1 -45.08 61.25 -16.24
CA MET A 1 -44.23 62.28 -16.87
C MET A 1 -42.91 62.33 -16.11
N LYS A 2 -41.81 62.05 -16.81
CA LYS A 2 -40.46 62.63 -16.64
C LYS A 2 -39.78 62.50 -15.24
N THR A 3 -38.87 61.55 -15.05
CA THR A 3 -37.41 61.53 -15.37
C THR A 3 -36.47 62.21 -14.36
N PHE A 4 -35.54 61.40 -13.84
CA PHE A 4 -34.11 61.64 -13.51
C PHE A 4 -33.73 62.43 -12.24
N LEU A 5 -32.96 61.78 -11.35
CA LEU A 5 -31.51 62.03 -11.21
C LEU A 5 -30.83 60.99 -10.29
N ALA A 6 -29.60 60.68 -10.67
CA ALA A 6 -28.75 59.60 -10.20
C ALA A 6 -27.94 59.96 -8.95
N SER A 7 -27.59 58.95 -8.16
CA SER A 7 -26.42 58.97 -7.28
C SER A 7 -25.84 57.56 -7.19
N ALA A 8 -24.86 57.30 -8.05
CA ALA A 8 -23.98 56.15 -7.96
C ALA A 8 -22.99 56.38 -6.81
N VAL A 9 -23.06 55.57 -5.76
CA VAL A 9 -22.02 55.52 -4.72
C VAL A 9 -21.07 54.38 -5.07
N SER A 10 -19.84 54.78 -5.37
CA SER A 10 -18.69 53.93 -5.67
C SER A 10 -18.27 53.19 -4.39
N GLY A 11 -18.53 51.89 -4.32
CA GLY A 11 -17.86 51.01 -3.37
C GLY A 11 -16.49 50.64 -3.90
N LEU A 12 -15.46 51.42 -3.56
CA LEU A 12 -14.07 50.97 -3.72
C LEU A 12 -13.84 49.81 -2.76
N ALA A 13 -13.77 48.58 -3.29
CA ALA A 13 -13.11 47.50 -2.60
C ALA A 13 -11.61 47.83 -2.53
N LEU A 14 -11.10 48.17 -1.34
CA LEU A 14 -9.67 48.13 -1.08
C LEU A 14 -9.23 46.66 -1.19
N ALA A 15 -8.80 46.25 -2.38
CA ALA A 15 -7.90 45.11 -2.51
C ALA A 15 -6.57 45.54 -1.89
N GLY A 16 -6.38 45.23 -0.61
CA GLY A 16 -5.07 45.33 0.02
C GLY A 16 -4.14 44.37 -0.72
N PHE A 17 -3.27 44.92 -1.58
CA PHE A 17 -2.14 44.17 -2.10
C PHE A 17 -1.22 43.87 -0.91
N VAL A 18 -1.33 42.66 -0.36
CA VAL A 18 -0.30 42.12 0.53
C VAL A 18 0.93 41.91 -0.37
N SER A 19 1.84 42.88 -0.38
CA SER A 19 3.15 42.68 -1.02
C SER A 19 3.85 41.56 -0.26
N GLY A 20 3.91 40.35 -0.83
CA GLY A 20 4.68 39.25 -0.26
C GLY A 20 6.12 39.71 -0.03
N GLN A 21 6.67 39.41 1.15
CA GLN A 21 8.06 39.69 1.44
C GLN A 21 8.94 38.96 0.42
N ALA A 22 10.02 39.60 -0.06
CA ALA A 22 10.93 38.92 -0.97
C ALA A 22 11.55 37.69 -0.30
N CYS A 23 11.64 36.60 -1.05
CA CYS A 23 12.31 35.36 -0.64
C CYS A 23 13.75 35.67 -0.18
N GLN A 24 14.14 35.26 1.02
CA GLN A 24 15.50 35.48 1.53
C GLN A 24 16.29 34.17 1.51
N THR A 25 17.43 34.18 0.82
CA THR A 25 18.38 33.08 0.81
C THR A 25 19.58 33.42 1.67
N THR A 26 19.88 32.56 2.64
CA THR A 26 21.09 32.62 3.45
C THR A 26 22.19 31.83 2.76
N THR A 27 23.23 32.51 2.28
CA THR A 27 24.46 31.88 1.77
C THR A 27 25.46 31.72 2.90
N LEU A 28 25.91 30.48 3.14
CA LEU A 28 26.91 30.13 4.14
C LEU A 28 28.31 30.02 3.54
N THR A 29 28.41 29.48 2.33
CA THR A 29 29.64 29.43 1.54
C THR A 29 29.31 29.48 0.05
N SER A 30 30.15 30.15 -0.73
CA SER A 30 30.03 30.28 -2.18
C SER A 30 31.00 29.39 -2.97
N SER A 31 31.81 28.60 -2.27
CA SER A 31 32.82 27.71 -2.88
C SER A 31 32.96 26.41 -2.10
N VAL A 32 33.47 25.38 -2.78
CA VAL A 32 33.80 24.10 -2.14
C VAL A 32 34.84 24.29 -1.02
N PRO A 33 34.80 23.48 0.04
CA PRO A 33 35.80 23.51 1.11
C PRO A 33 37.23 23.31 0.59
N THR A 34 38.18 24.11 1.07
CA THR A 34 39.61 23.96 0.74
C THR A 34 40.34 23.00 1.67
N ASN A 35 39.78 22.71 2.85
CA ASN A 35 40.32 21.73 3.78
C ASN A 35 40.00 20.31 3.29
N SER A 36 41.05 19.52 3.00
CA SER A 36 40.93 18.17 2.47
C SER A 36 40.21 17.18 3.40
N SER A 37 40.12 17.46 4.70
CA SER A 37 39.36 16.64 5.65
C SER A 37 37.85 16.90 5.62
N THR A 38 37.40 18.04 5.07
CA THR A 38 35.98 18.37 4.94
C THR A 38 35.40 17.67 3.71
N LYS A 39 34.33 16.89 3.89
CA LYS A 39 33.68 16.14 2.80
C LYS A 39 32.28 16.62 2.46
N LEU A 40 31.73 17.54 3.26
CA LEU A 40 30.42 18.15 3.02
C LEU A 40 30.37 19.57 3.57
N ALA A 41 29.60 20.44 2.92
CA ALA A 41 29.28 21.76 3.42
C ALA A 41 27.93 22.24 2.87
N LEU A 42 27.01 22.62 3.75
CA LEU A 42 25.81 23.36 3.36
C LEU A 42 26.24 24.72 2.78
N ALA A 43 25.88 24.96 1.52
CA ALA A 43 26.24 26.16 0.78
C ALA A 43 25.23 27.29 0.99
N SER A 44 23.94 26.99 0.89
CA SER A 44 22.87 27.98 1.10
C SER A 44 21.55 27.31 1.48
N TYR A 45 20.66 28.09 2.08
CA TYR A 45 19.28 27.67 2.34
C TYR A 45 18.30 28.85 2.33
N SER A 46 17.03 28.57 2.08
CA SER A 46 15.89 29.47 2.27
C SER A 46 14.65 28.68 2.67
N TYR A 47 13.78 29.28 3.48
CA TYR A 47 12.43 28.76 3.72
C TYR A 47 11.42 29.81 3.29
N CYS A 48 10.76 29.54 2.17
CA CYS A 48 10.09 30.57 1.38
C CYS A 48 8.74 30.07 0.91
N GLY A 49 7.66 30.76 1.32
CA GLY A 49 6.30 30.32 1.01
C GLY A 49 6.00 28.88 1.47
N GLY A 50 6.69 28.40 2.51
CA GLY A 50 6.51 27.03 3.00
C GLY A 50 7.39 25.97 2.34
N THR A 51 8.28 26.34 1.42
CA THR A 51 9.23 25.43 0.77
C THR A 51 10.64 25.64 1.30
N LEU A 52 11.28 24.56 1.74
CA LEU A 52 12.70 24.55 2.08
C LEU A 52 13.52 24.31 0.81
N ASN A 53 14.31 25.32 0.43
CA ASN A 53 15.34 25.17 -0.60
C ASN A 53 16.70 25.12 0.08
N ALA A 54 17.53 24.16 -0.27
CA ALA A 54 18.90 24.09 0.23
C ALA A 54 19.85 23.54 -0.84
N THR A 55 21.09 24.00 -0.79
CA THR A 55 22.18 23.50 -1.64
C THR A 55 23.38 23.15 -0.78
N ALA A 56 24.05 22.04 -1.08
CA ALA A 56 25.25 21.58 -0.38
C ALA A 56 26.34 21.15 -1.37
N TYR A 57 27.59 21.33 -0.97
CA TYR A 57 28.76 20.77 -1.63
C TYR A 57 29.12 19.43 -0.99
N ILE A 58 29.24 18.38 -1.80
CA ILE A 58 29.54 17.01 -1.36
C ILE A 58 30.79 16.52 -2.09
N ALA A 59 31.79 16.05 -1.36
CA ALA A 59 33.00 15.51 -1.96
C ALA A 59 32.66 14.20 -2.67
N ASN A 60 33.14 14.03 -3.91
CA ASN A 60 32.89 12.82 -4.67
C ASN A 60 33.86 11.71 -4.27
N VAL A 61 33.62 11.10 -3.11
CA VAL A 61 34.44 10.01 -2.56
C VAL A 61 33.79 8.64 -2.70
N ASP A 62 32.55 8.59 -3.19
CA ASP A 62 31.80 7.35 -3.31
C ASP A 62 30.78 7.40 -4.45
N TYR A 63 30.35 6.26 -4.98
CA TYR A 63 29.33 6.26 -6.04
C TYR A 63 27.93 6.41 -5.44
N ASN A 64 27.58 5.52 -4.50
CA ASN A 64 26.30 5.56 -3.81
C ASN A 64 26.35 6.51 -2.61
N LYS A 65 25.44 7.50 -2.60
CA LYS A 65 25.45 8.59 -1.62
C LYS A 65 24.04 8.86 -1.10
N ILE A 66 23.91 9.05 0.21
CA ILE A 66 22.70 9.60 0.84
C ILE A 66 23.07 10.92 1.50
N VAL A 67 22.39 12.00 1.11
CA VAL A 67 22.63 13.35 1.63
C VAL A 67 21.37 13.86 2.28
N SER A 68 21.38 14.04 3.59
CA SER A 68 20.18 14.37 4.36
C SER A 68 20.37 15.64 5.18
N LEU A 69 19.36 16.51 5.16
CA LEU A 69 19.30 17.75 5.94
C LEU A 69 18.22 17.61 7.01
N TYR A 70 18.65 17.60 8.27
CA TYR A 70 17.78 17.45 9.43
C TYR A 70 17.36 18.81 9.98
N TYR A 71 16.13 18.89 10.46
CA TYR A 71 15.56 20.13 10.97
C TYR A 71 14.67 19.89 12.20
N THR A 72 14.16 20.99 12.77
CA THR A 72 13.06 20.95 13.73
C THR A 72 11.80 21.53 13.14
N ASN A 73 10.65 20.92 13.43
CA ASN A 73 9.33 21.37 12.97
C ASN A 73 8.89 22.70 13.64
N ALA A 74 7.67 23.17 13.35
CA ALA A 74 7.09 24.37 13.93
C ALA A 74 6.98 24.33 15.47
N GLN A 75 6.90 23.13 16.05
CA GLN A 75 6.87 22.90 17.50
C GLN A 75 8.28 22.81 18.12
N GLY A 76 9.34 22.98 17.32
CA GLY A 76 10.73 22.90 17.77
C GLY A 76 11.20 21.47 18.04
N GLN A 77 10.50 20.45 17.51
CA GLN A 77 10.81 19.04 17.70
C GLN A 77 11.54 18.46 16.49
N SER A 78 12.46 17.52 16.73
CA SER A 78 13.06 16.67 15.71
C SER A 78 12.38 15.31 15.77
N THR A 79 11.67 14.94 14.72
CA THR A 79 10.99 13.64 14.55
C THR A 79 11.63 12.86 13.40
N PRO A 80 11.29 11.57 13.20
CA PRO A 80 11.69 10.83 12.00
C PRO A 80 11.26 11.48 10.67
N LEU A 81 10.24 12.34 10.68
CA LEU A 81 9.80 13.13 9.51
C LEU A 81 10.62 14.42 9.31
N SER A 82 11.41 14.83 10.32
CA SER A 82 12.13 16.11 10.32
C SER A 82 13.47 16.05 9.56
N VAL A 83 13.42 15.50 8.35
CA VAL A 83 14.56 15.31 7.47
C VAL A 83 14.12 15.38 6.01
N VAL A 84 14.95 16.00 5.17
CA VAL A 84 14.80 15.98 3.71
C VAL A 84 16.07 15.46 3.06
N ASN A 85 15.92 14.68 2.00
CA ASN A 85 17.06 14.28 1.18
C ASN A 85 17.34 15.33 0.11
N LEU A 86 18.62 15.51 -0.18
CA LEU A 86 19.10 16.29 -1.31
C LEU A 86 19.37 15.32 -2.46
N GLY A 87 19.12 15.78 -3.69
CA GLY A 87 19.48 15.08 -4.92
C GLY A 87 20.72 15.67 -5.57
N TYR A 88 21.46 14.85 -6.32
CA TYR A 88 22.56 15.32 -7.16
C TYR A 88 22.06 16.37 -8.16
N ALA A 89 22.73 17.51 -8.23
CA ALA A 89 22.46 18.57 -9.20
C ALA A 89 23.52 18.62 -10.30
N SER A 90 24.81 18.65 -9.94
CA SER A 90 25.91 18.78 -10.92
C SER A 90 27.28 18.49 -10.33
N GLY A 91 28.24 18.04 -11.13
CA GLY A 91 29.66 17.95 -10.73
C GLY A 91 30.37 19.31 -10.71
N ILE A 92 31.35 19.47 -9.82
CA ILE A 92 32.18 20.67 -9.62
C ILE A 92 33.67 20.27 -9.58
N GLY A 93 34.56 21.15 -10.05
CA GLY A 93 36.00 21.00 -9.86
C GLY A 93 36.56 19.74 -10.54
N ASN A 94 36.22 19.54 -11.81
CA ASN A 94 36.55 18.33 -12.60
C ASN A 94 36.07 17.01 -11.96
N GLY A 95 34.96 17.05 -11.21
CA GLY A 95 34.32 15.86 -10.63
C GLY A 95 34.82 15.47 -9.24
N SER A 96 35.68 16.28 -8.61
CA SER A 96 36.13 16.06 -7.22
C SER A 96 35.07 16.42 -6.17
N TRP A 97 34.12 17.27 -6.55
CA TRP A 97 32.98 17.70 -5.72
C TRP A 97 31.70 17.66 -6.54
N GLU A 98 30.57 17.67 -5.85
CA GLU A 98 29.23 17.67 -6.42
C GLU A 98 28.39 18.74 -5.72
N LEU A 99 27.51 19.40 -6.47
CA LEU A 99 26.43 20.19 -5.95
C LEU A 99 25.22 19.29 -5.75
N TRP A 100 24.65 19.34 -4.56
CA TRP A 100 23.43 18.65 -4.18
C TRP A 100 22.39 19.68 -3.77
N SER A 101 21.13 19.43 -4.09
CA SER A 101 20.07 20.40 -3.80
C SER A 101 18.74 19.74 -3.47
N THR A 102 17.89 20.49 -2.77
CA THR A 102 16.51 20.12 -2.52
C THR A 102 15.59 21.33 -2.63
N SER A 103 14.34 21.08 -2.98
CA SER A 103 13.23 22.04 -2.99
C SER A 103 12.00 21.28 -2.49
N THR A 104 11.84 21.20 -1.17
CA THR A 104 10.81 20.36 -0.54
C THR A 104 9.76 21.23 0.15
N PRO A 105 8.47 21.04 -0.16
CA PRO A 105 7.39 21.65 0.61
C PRO A 105 7.39 21.10 2.06
N ILE A 106 7.53 21.99 3.04
CA ILE A 106 7.49 21.66 4.49
C ILE A 106 6.55 22.66 5.19
N TYR A 107 5.43 22.97 4.56
CA TYR A 107 4.50 23.99 5.07
C TYR A 107 3.54 23.44 6.12
N ILE A 108 3.28 22.13 6.10
CA ILE A 108 2.38 21.47 7.07
C ILE A 108 3.08 21.34 8.42
N ASP A 109 4.32 20.83 8.44
CA ASP A 109 5.09 20.71 9.68
C ASP A 109 5.76 22.01 10.11
N GLY A 110 6.05 22.88 9.13
CA GLY A 110 6.89 24.05 9.32
C GLY A 110 8.34 23.70 9.65
N ILE A 111 9.17 24.74 9.75
CA ILE A 111 10.59 24.59 10.13
C ILE A 111 11.01 25.76 11.02
N THR A 112 11.80 25.45 12.04
CA THR A 112 12.33 26.45 12.99
C THR A 112 13.86 26.50 13.00
N LYS A 113 14.54 25.39 12.72
CA LYS A 113 16.01 25.30 12.80
C LYS A 113 16.54 24.16 11.93
N LEU A 114 17.67 24.38 11.26
CA LEU A 114 18.48 23.32 10.66
C LEU A 114 19.45 22.75 11.69
N LEU A 115 19.45 21.43 11.83
CA LEU A 115 20.23 20.71 12.83
C LEU A 115 21.57 20.29 12.23
N ASN A 116 21.54 19.32 11.31
CA ASN A 116 22.72 18.67 10.76
C ASN A 116 22.54 18.45 9.26
N LEU A 117 23.64 18.51 8.52
CA LEU A 117 23.75 17.92 7.18
C LEU A 117 24.57 16.63 7.30
N THR A 118 24.11 15.54 6.71
CA THR A 118 24.85 14.28 6.65
C THR A 118 25.15 13.91 5.20
N TYR A 119 26.27 13.22 5.01
CA TYR A 119 26.64 12.54 3.77
C TYR A 119 27.07 11.12 4.14
N GLN A 120 26.24 10.14 3.80
CA GLN A 120 26.59 8.72 3.89
C GLN A 120 27.18 8.27 2.55
N ALA A 121 28.44 7.85 2.59
CA ALA A 121 29.15 7.17 1.51
C ALA A 121 28.97 5.66 1.75
N THR A 122 27.97 5.08 1.10
CA THR A 122 27.46 3.75 1.42
C THR A 122 28.37 2.62 0.97
N ASP A 123 29.11 2.76 -0.15
CA ASP A 123 29.96 1.67 -0.66
C ASP A 123 31.21 1.50 0.21
N VAL A 124 31.67 2.57 0.84
CA VAL A 124 32.83 2.57 1.74
C VAL A 124 32.46 2.59 3.23
N GLY A 125 31.15 2.58 3.55
CA GLY A 125 30.64 2.54 4.92
C GLY A 125 31.07 3.74 5.77
N GLN A 126 31.17 4.94 5.18
CA GLN A 126 31.57 6.16 5.87
C GLN A 126 30.42 7.15 5.97
N THR A 127 30.34 7.87 7.10
CA THR A 127 29.37 8.96 7.26
C THR A 127 30.09 10.23 7.69
N TYR A 128 29.83 11.30 6.96
CA TYR A 128 30.32 12.64 7.27
C TYR A 128 29.17 13.51 7.76
N VAL A 129 29.44 14.37 8.74
CA VAL A 129 28.42 15.21 9.38
C VAL A 129 28.91 16.64 9.50
N GLN A 130 28.04 17.59 9.16
CA GLN A 130 28.21 18.99 9.51
C GLN A 130 27.10 19.40 10.47
N THR A 131 27.47 19.76 11.70
CA THR A 131 26.55 20.39 12.65
C THR A 131 26.28 21.83 12.23
N LEU A 132 25.01 22.21 12.13
CA LEU A 132 24.58 23.52 11.64
C LEU A 132 24.05 24.39 12.78
N ASN A 133 23.04 23.91 13.51
CA ASN A 133 22.31 24.68 14.53
C ASN A 133 21.86 26.08 14.03
N LEU A 134 21.38 26.17 12.79
CA LEU A 134 21.02 27.43 12.15
C LEU A 134 19.53 27.72 12.30
N PRO A 135 19.12 28.87 12.88
CA PRO A 135 17.71 29.23 12.92
C PRO A 135 17.18 29.48 11.50
N VAL A 136 15.93 29.09 11.26
CA VAL A 136 15.26 29.29 9.96
C VAL A 136 14.14 30.30 10.15
N SER A 137 14.15 31.37 9.34
CA SER A 137 13.07 32.35 9.30
C SER A 137 12.24 32.14 8.04
N ALA A 138 10.91 32.05 8.19
CA ALA A 138 9.99 32.02 7.06
C ALA A 138 9.99 33.36 6.34
N THR A 139 10.12 33.33 5.02
CA THR A 139 10.07 34.50 4.14
C THR A 139 9.18 34.20 2.93
N GLY A 140 9.05 35.13 1.98
CA GLY A 140 8.20 34.90 0.80
C GLY A 140 6.73 35.22 1.04
N GLY A 141 5.87 34.62 0.22
CA GLY A 141 4.42 34.65 0.38
C GLY A 141 3.93 33.84 1.59
N PRO A 142 2.63 33.92 1.92
CA PRO A 142 2.04 33.10 2.98
C PRO A 142 2.21 31.60 2.67
N THR A 143 2.38 30.79 3.72
CA THR A 143 2.40 29.33 3.59
C THR A 143 1.05 28.82 3.08
N PRO A 144 1.04 27.84 2.16
CA PRO A 144 -0.19 27.19 1.75
C PRO A 144 -0.94 26.58 2.93
N THR A 145 -2.27 26.47 2.81
CA THR A 145 -3.07 25.61 3.67
C THR A 145 -3.22 24.25 3.01
N LEU A 146 -3.36 23.19 3.83
CA LEU A 146 -3.69 21.86 3.35
C LEU A 146 -4.94 21.92 2.45
N PRO A 147 -4.86 21.50 1.17
CA PRO A 147 -6.00 21.55 0.28
C PRO A 147 -7.15 20.70 0.81
N SER A 148 -8.37 21.23 0.71
CA SER A 148 -9.58 20.42 0.94
C SER A 148 -9.76 19.46 -0.25
N PRO A 149 -10.27 18.23 -0.01
CA PRO A 149 -10.68 17.35 -1.09
C PRO A 149 -11.66 18.06 -2.04
N PRO A 150 -11.61 17.77 -3.35
CA PRO A 150 -12.54 18.35 -4.32
C PRO A 150 -13.98 17.92 -4.03
N ALA A 151 -14.95 18.62 -4.62
CA ALA A 151 -16.34 18.18 -4.58
C ALA A 151 -16.53 16.86 -5.35
N PRO A 152 -17.43 15.96 -4.92
CA PRO A 152 -17.66 14.70 -5.63
C PRO A 152 -18.22 14.95 -7.03
N TYR A 153 -17.60 14.34 -8.04
CA TYR A 153 -18.07 14.43 -9.43
C TYR A 153 -19.29 13.53 -9.71
N ALA A 154 -19.58 12.58 -8.82
CA ALA A 154 -20.69 11.64 -8.95
C ALA A 154 -21.24 11.21 -7.58
N THR A 155 -22.46 10.66 -7.59
CA THR A 155 -23.10 10.07 -6.40
C THR A 155 -23.72 8.71 -6.76
N PRO A 156 -22.90 7.69 -7.10
CA PRO A 156 -23.41 6.36 -7.41
C PRO A 156 -24.14 5.76 -6.20
N LYS A 157 -25.09 4.85 -6.45
CA LYS A 157 -25.95 4.29 -5.40
C LYS A 157 -26.19 2.81 -5.61
N GLY A 158 -25.98 2.04 -4.54
CA GLY A 158 -26.26 0.61 -4.50
C GLY A 158 -25.44 -0.19 -5.50
N PHE A 159 -25.90 -1.39 -5.81
CA PHE A 159 -25.19 -2.33 -6.67
C PHE A 159 -25.68 -2.22 -8.12
N GLY A 160 -24.76 -2.03 -9.05
CA GLY A 160 -24.97 -2.05 -10.48
C GLY A 160 -25.23 -3.47 -11.03
N GLY A 161 -26.14 -3.55 -11.99
CA GLY A 161 -26.42 -4.78 -12.74
C GLY A 161 -25.23 -5.20 -13.61
N ASP A 162 -24.49 -4.23 -14.15
CA ASP A 162 -23.35 -4.44 -15.03
C ASP A 162 -22.17 -5.11 -14.33
N ILE A 163 -21.91 -4.78 -13.05
CA ILE A 163 -20.92 -5.44 -12.20
C ILE A 163 -21.44 -6.78 -11.71
N THR A 164 -22.74 -6.90 -11.45
CA THR A 164 -23.36 -8.20 -11.11
C THR A 164 -23.22 -9.22 -12.24
N SER A 165 -23.37 -8.80 -13.49
CA SER A 165 -23.15 -9.67 -14.65
C SER A 165 -21.67 -9.98 -14.88
N TRP A 166 -20.79 -8.98 -14.79
CA TRP A 166 -19.35 -9.13 -15.00
C TRP A 166 -18.71 -10.06 -13.97
N LEU A 167 -19.09 -9.93 -12.69
CA LEU A 167 -18.68 -10.82 -11.60
C LEU A 167 -19.62 -12.02 -11.40
N SER A 168 -20.41 -12.42 -12.41
CA SER A 168 -21.20 -13.64 -12.27
C SER A 168 -20.28 -14.89 -12.21
N ILE A 169 -20.81 -16.05 -11.85
CA ILE A 169 -20.03 -17.31 -11.87
C ILE A 169 -20.58 -18.16 -13.02
N ASN A 170 -20.31 -17.69 -14.23
CA ASN A 170 -20.71 -18.31 -15.49
C ASN A 170 -19.51 -18.33 -16.43
N ILE A 171 -19.54 -19.18 -17.45
CA ILE A 171 -18.50 -19.23 -18.47
C ILE A 171 -18.35 -17.85 -19.14
N GLY A 172 -17.12 -17.33 -19.18
CA GLY A 172 -16.78 -16.04 -19.77
C GLY A 172 -17.04 -14.83 -18.88
N SER A 173 -17.38 -15.02 -17.60
CA SER A 173 -17.39 -13.94 -16.63
C SER A 173 -15.98 -13.63 -16.13
N GLU A 174 -15.78 -12.45 -15.56
CA GLU A 174 -14.48 -12.08 -15.01
C GLU A 174 -14.11 -12.92 -13.80
N SER A 175 -15.07 -13.26 -12.93
CA SER A 175 -14.75 -14.07 -11.76
C SER A 175 -14.32 -15.48 -12.12
N GLU A 176 -14.86 -16.06 -13.20
CA GLU A 176 -14.37 -17.32 -13.73
C GLU A 176 -12.98 -17.15 -14.38
N THR A 177 -12.80 -16.10 -15.19
CA THR A 177 -11.54 -15.85 -15.91
C THR A 177 -10.39 -15.53 -14.95
N ALA A 178 -10.59 -14.62 -14.01
CA ALA A 178 -9.63 -14.27 -12.96
C ALA A 178 -9.28 -15.49 -12.10
N PHE A 179 -10.27 -16.30 -11.73
CA PHE A 179 -10.04 -17.57 -11.03
C PHE A 179 -9.14 -18.49 -11.85
N GLN A 180 -9.47 -18.74 -13.12
CA GLN A 180 -8.70 -19.64 -13.98
C GLN A 180 -7.28 -19.12 -14.19
N ARG A 181 -7.12 -17.85 -14.54
CA ARG A 181 -5.81 -17.24 -14.81
C ARG A 181 -4.93 -17.15 -13.56
N MET A 182 -5.50 -16.88 -12.38
CA MET A 182 -4.77 -16.96 -11.11
C MET A 182 -4.23 -18.38 -10.87
N PHE A 183 -5.04 -19.43 -11.11
CA PHE A 183 -4.58 -20.81 -10.96
C PHE A 183 -3.55 -21.25 -12.01
N LEU A 184 -3.47 -20.59 -13.18
CA LEU A 184 -2.38 -20.83 -14.13
C LEU A 184 -1.02 -20.37 -13.58
N ASN A 185 -1.01 -19.43 -12.63
CA ASN A 185 0.21 -18.90 -12.03
C ASN A 185 0.65 -19.67 -10.76
N ILE A 186 -0.21 -20.54 -10.22
CA ILE A 186 0.10 -21.46 -9.12
C ILE A 186 0.64 -22.76 -9.70
N ASN A 187 1.76 -23.26 -9.17
CA ASN A 187 2.49 -24.40 -9.73
C ASN A 187 2.62 -24.22 -11.25
N PRO A 188 3.27 -23.13 -11.70
CA PRO A 188 3.27 -22.74 -13.10
C PRO A 188 3.87 -23.86 -13.94
N ALA A 189 3.34 -24.07 -15.15
CA ALA A 189 3.80 -25.08 -16.10
C ALA A 189 5.16 -24.74 -16.74
N ILE A 190 6.15 -24.41 -15.92
CA ILE A 190 7.53 -24.08 -16.28
C ILE A 190 8.43 -25.25 -15.88
N PRO A 191 9.24 -25.80 -16.81
CA PRO A 191 10.18 -26.88 -16.49
C PRO A 191 11.11 -26.51 -15.32
N GLY A 192 11.06 -27.30 -14.25
CA GLY A 192 11.90 -27.10 -13.06
C GLY A 192 11.30 -26.21 -11.97
N ALA A 193 10.11 -25.65 -12.17
CA ALA A 193 9.37 -25.02 -11.09
C ALA A 193 9.01 -26.06 -10.01
N ALA A 194 9.12 -25.66 -8.74
CA ALA A 194 8.76 -26.49 -7.60
C ALA A 194 7.24 -26.44 -7.35
N GLU A 195 6.66 -27.51 -6.81
CA GLU A 195 5.27 -27.48 -6.35
C GLU A 195 5.13 -26.54 -5.15
N GLY A 196 4.02 -25.81 -5.08
CA GLY A 196 3.71 -24.85 -4.03
C GLY A 196 4.16 -23.42 -4.33
N VAL A 197 4.88 -23.16 -5.41
CA VAL A 197 5.31 -21.80 -5.80
C VAL A 197 4.23 -21.09 -6.62
N VAL A 198 4.26 -19.76 -6.56
CA VAL A 198 3.39 -18.88 -7.33
C VAL A 198 4.26 -17.93 -8.11
N VAL A 199 4.15 -17.94 -9.44
CA VAL A 199 4.82 -16.90 -10.24
C VAL A 199 4.08 -15.58 -10.05
N ALA A 200 4.80 -14.47 -9.82
CA ALA A 200 4.16 -13.17 -9.64
C ALA A 200 3.39 -12.73 -10.90
N ALA A 201 3.97 -12.94 -12.08
CA ALA A 201 3.32 -12.64 -13.35
C ALA A 201 3.77 -13.59 -14.46
N ARG A 202 2.98 -13.71 -15.53
CA ARG A 202 3.40 -14.41 -16.76
C ARG A 202 4.25 -13.51 -17.66
N SER A 203 5.30 -12.96 -17.07
CA SER A 203 6.21 -12.00 -17.69
C SER A 203 7.64 -12.35 -17.27
N GLY A 204 8.47 -12.82 -18.20
CA GLY A 204 9.83 -13.29 -17.93
C GLY A 204 10.33 -14.31 -18.96
N PRO A 205 11.50 -14.93 -18.72
CA PRO A 205 12.20 -15.78 -19.70
C PRO A 205 11.38 -16.93 -20.31
N SER A 206 10.41 -17.48 -19.58
CA SER A 206 9.56 -18.60 -19.99
C SER A 206 8.26 -18.18 -20.66
N TYR A 207 7.98 -16.88 -20.78
CA TYR A 207 6.74 -16.34 -21.33
C TYR A 207 6.95 -15.49 -22.58
N THR A 208 5.87 -15.26 -23.35
CA THR A 208 5.92 -14.42 -24.55
C THR A 208 6.24 -12.97 -24.21
N GLN A 209 5.68 -12.47 -23.11
CA GLN A 209 6.08 -11.20 -22.54
C GLN A 209 7.31 -11.44 -21.66
N THR A 210 8.39 -10.70 -21.90
CA THR A 210 9.68 -10.88 -21.19
C THR A 210 10.10 -9.65 -20.39
N ASN A 211 9.49 -8.50 -20.61
CA ASN A 211 9.77 -7.25 -19.91
C ASN A 211 8.45 -6.68 -19.33
N PRO A 212 8.37 -6.37 -18.03
CA PRO A 212 9.41 -6.59 -17.00
C PRO A 212 9.60 -8.08 -16.66
N ASP A 213 10.71 -8.44 -16.03
CA ASP A 213 10.97 -9.82 -15.58
C ASP A 213 10.41 -10.04 -14.17
N TYR A 214 9.27 -10.72 -14.10
CA TYR A 214 8.48 -11.03 -12.91
C TYR A 214 8.33 -12.56 -12.71
N GLU A 215 9.18 -13.36 -13.36
CA GLU A 215 9.17 -14.81 -13.25
C GLU A 215 9.87 -15.31 -11.97
N TYR A 216 9.37 -14.86 -10.82
CA TYR A 216 9.86 -15.24 -9.50
C TYR A 216 8.68 -15.50 -8.55
N ASN A 217 8.98 -16.21 -7.47
CA ASN A 217 8.08 -16.41 -6.34
C ASN A 217 8.37 -15.35 -5.28
N TRP A 218 7.54 -14.30 -5.19
CA TRP A 218 7.58 -13.37 -4.07
C TRP A 218 6.79 -13.93 -2.90
N VAL A 219 7.35 -13.88 -1.69
CA VAL A 219 6.71 -14.43 -0.48
C VAL A 219 5.37 -13.75 -0.22
N ARG A 220 5.30 -12.41 -0.40
CA ARG A 220 4.07 -11.62 -0.29
C ARG A 220 3.03 -12.09 -1.32
N ASP A 221 3.33 -12.00 -2.60
CA ASP A 221 2.42 -12.33 -3.69
C ASP A 221 1.90 -13.77 -3.62
N ALA A 222 2.78 -14.73 -3.31
CA ALA A 222 2.41 -16.12 -3.10
C ALA A 222 1.46 -16.27 -1.91
N SER A 223 1.76 -15.63 -0.77
CA SER A 223 0.89 -15.71 0.41
C SER A 223 -0.50 -15.10 0.17
N LEU A 224 -0.58 -13.91 -0.46
CA LEU A 224 -1.85 -13.25 -0.75
C LEU A 224 -2.68 -14.04 -1.78
N THR A 225 -2.03 -14.69 -2.73
CA THR A 225 -2.68 -15.62 -3.66
C THR A 225 -3.22 -16.84 -2.92
N MET A 226 -2.42 -17.42 -2.02
CA MET A 226 -2.80 -18.58 -1.23
C MET A 226 -3.89 -18.27 -0.20
N ASP A 227 -4.05 -17.01 0.22
CA ASP A 227 -5.19 -16.56 1.03
C ASP A 227 -6.53 -16.69 0.26
N VAL A 228 -6.52 -16.40 -1.05
CA VAL A 228 -7.67 -16.68 -1.92
C VAL A 228 -7.91 -18.19 -2.04
N VAL A 229 -6.86 -19.00 -2.22
CA VAL A 229 -6.97 -20.47 -2.27
C VAL A 229 -7.52 -21.03 -0.95
N GLN A 230 -7.10 -20.49 0.19
CA GLN A 230 -7.62 -20.81 1.51
C GLN A 230 -9.12 -20.50 1.62
N SER A 231 -9.55 -19.35 1.11
CA SER A 231 -10.97 -18.94 1.12
C SER A 231 -11.81 -19.90 0.28
N LEU A 232 -11.28 -20.32 -0.88
CA LEU A 232 -11.90 -21.32 -1.74
C LEU A 232 -11.95 -22.70 -1.07
N TYR A 233 -10.87 -23.15 -0.42
CA TYR A 233 -10.84 -24.41 0.35
C TYR A 233 -11.91 -24.43 1.45
N SER A 234 -12.02 -23.34 2.21
CA SER A 234 -12.98 -23.20 3.30
C SER A 234 -14.42 -23.28 2.78
N ALA A 235 -14.69 -22.66 1.63
CA ALA A 235 -16.02 -22.61 1.02
C ALA A 235 -16.39 -23.86 0.19
N ALA A 236 -15.42 -24.61 -0.34
CA ALA A 236 -15.66 -25.72 -1.26
C ALA A 236 -16.52 -26.83 -0.65
N THR A 237 -17.48 -27.33 -1.43
CA THR A 237 -18.31 -28.49 -1.07
C THR A 237 -18.07 -29.71 -1.94
N LYS A 238 -17.54 -29.53 -3.16
CA LYS A 238 -17.12 -30.64 -4.01
C LYS A 238 -15.79 -31.22 -3.55
N ALA A 239 -15.80 -32.50 -3.19
CA ALA A 239 -14.63 -33.21 -2.66
C ALA A 239 -13.38 -33.07 -3.56
N LYS A 240 -13.53 -33.19 -4.89
CA LYS A 240 -12.40 -33.04 -5.83
C LYS A 240 -11.76 -31.65 -5.77
N ALA A 241 -12.57 -30.59 -5.76
CA ALA A 241 -12.07 -29.21 -5.68
C ALA A 241 -11.41 -28.96 -4.33
N LYS A 242 -12.07 -29.36 -3.24
CA LYS A 242 -11.56 -29.21 -1.88
C LYS A 242 -10.22 -29.91 -1.67
N THR A 243 -10.07 -31.15 -2.15
CA THR A 243 -8.80 -31.87 -2.10
C THR A 243 -7.70 -31.19 -2.92
N ALA A 244 -8.04 -30.63 -4.09
CA ALA A 244 -7.06 -29.89 -4.90
C ALA A 244 -6.53 -28.65 -4.16
N TYR A 245 -7.41 -27.81 -3.61
CA TYR A 245 -6.98 -26.64 -2.81
C TYR A 245 -6.18 -27.04 -1.57
N GLN A 246 -6.60 -28.12 -0.90
CA GLN A 246 -5.86 -28.65 0.25
C GLN A 246 -4.43 -29.06 -0.11
N ASN A 247 -4.25 -29.76 -1.24
CA ASN A 247 -2.94 -30.19 -1.71
C ASN A 247 -2.05 -28.98 -2.03
N ILE A 248 -2.58 -28.02 -2.79
CA ILE A 248 -1.88 -26.77 -3.13
C ILE A 248 -1.41 -26.04 -1.87
N LEU A 249 -2.26 -25.93 -0.84
CA LEU A 249 -1.90 -25.24 0.41
C LEU A 249 -0.84 -26.00 1.23
N PHE A 250 -0.84 -27.34 1.19
CA PHE A 250 0.24 -28.13 1.80
C PHE A 250 1.55 -28.09 0.99
N GLU A 251 1.46 -28.04 -0.33
CA GLU A 251 2.62 -27.82 -1.21
C GLU A 251 3.23 -26.44 -0.96
N TYR A 252 2.42 -25.39 -0.85
CA TYR A 252 2.86 -24.05 -0.47
C TYR A 252 3.58 -24.03 0.88
N ALA A 253 3.03 -24.72 1.90
CA ALA A 253 3.70 -24.84 3.19
C ALA A 253 5.08 -25.50 3.09
N ALA A 254 5.23 -26.54 2.26
CA ALA A 254 6.50 -27.21 2.03
C ALA A 254 7.49 -26.36 1.21
N ALA A 255 7.02 -25.64 0.19
CA ALA A 255 7.82 -24.69 -0.58
C ALA A 255 8.37 -23.58 0.34
N ARG A 256 7.50 -22.95 1.15
CA ARG A 256 7.90 -21.94 2.12
C ARG A 256 8.92 -22.49 3.12
N ALA A 257 8.73 -23.69 3.64
CA ALA A 257 9.70 -24.32 4.54
C ALA A 257 11.06 -24.58 3.84
N THR A 258 11.06 -24.88 2.54
CA THR A 258 12.29 -25.03 1.75
C THR A 258 13.04 -23.69 1.65
N GLU A 259 12.35 -22.62 1.24
CA GLU A 259 12.89 -21.27 1.13
C GLU A 259 13.49 -20.75 2.45
N GLN A 260 12.78 -20.95 3.57
CA GLN A 260 13.23 -20.54 4.90
C GLN A 260 14.55 -21.20 5.35
N ASN A 261 14.97 -22.29 4.70
CA ASN A 261 16.18 -23.06 5.03
C ASN A 261 17.24 -23.01 3.93
N ASP A 262 17.06 -22.16 2.91
CA ASP A 262 18.09 -21.94 1.90
C ASP A 262 19.37 -21.39 2.59
N PRO A 263 20.56 -22.00 2.36
CA PRO A 263 21.79 -21.55 2.99
C PRO A 263 22.30 -20.19 2.47
N GLY A 264 21.76 -19.69 1.37
CA GLY A 264 22.14 -18.44 0.72
C GLY A 264 21.28 -17.22 1.07
N LEU A 265 20.35 -17.32 2.04
CA LEU A 265 19.58 -16.17 2.53
C LEU A 265 20.51 -15.05 3.02
N GLN A 266 20.32 -13.82 2.54
CA GLN A 266 21.16 -12.67 2.90
C GLN A 266 20.58 -11.88 4.09
N THR A 267 19.26 -11.90 4.25
CA THR A 267 18.49 -11.14 5.24
C THR A 267 17.55 -12.02 6.07
N GLY A 268 17.85 -13.33 6.14
CA GLY A 268 17.04 -14.30 6.87
C GLY A 268 15.67 -14.50 6.20
N LEU A 269 14.60 -14.51 6.99
CA LEU A 269 13.26 -14.73 6.45
C LEU A 269 12.66 -13.49 5.77
N GLY A 270 13.32 -12.34 5.87
CA GLY A 270 12.96 -11.11 5.16
C GLY A 270 13.37 -11.11 3.68
N GLU A 271 13.90 -12.22 3.13
CA GLU A 271 14.13 -12.32 1.69
C GLU A 271 12.81 -12.21 0.92
N PRO A 272 12.67 -11.22 0.00
CA PRO A 272 11.38 -10.96 -0.64
C PRO A 272 10.96 -12.02 -1.65
N LYS A 273 11.94 -12.55 -2.41
CA LYS A 273 11.68 -13.40 -3.58
C LYS A 273 12.70 -14.50 -3.81
N PHE A 274 12.22 -15.55 -4.46
CA PHE A 274 12.97 -16.75 -4.83
C PHE A 274 12.75 -17.08 -6.30
N TYR A 275 13.68 -17.81 -6.91
CA TYR A 275 13.41 -18.43 -8.21
C TYR A 275 12.32 -19.50 -8.06
N LEU A 276 11.62 -19.82 -9.15
CA LEU A 276 10.49 -20.77 -9.12
C LEU A 276 10.89 -22.21 -8.74
N ASN A 277 12.18 -22.54 -8.69
CA ASN A 277 12.72 -23.80 -8.19
C ASN A 277 13.04 -23.77 -6.68
N ASN A 278 12.55 -22.76 -5.94
CA ASN A 278 12.79 -22.46 -4.52
C ASN A 278 14.21 -21.98 -4.16
N THR A 279 15.14 -21.81 -5.11
CA THR A 279 16.48 -21.28 -4.76
C THR A 279 16.46 -19.77 -4.58
N ILE A 280 17.24 -19.27 -3.62
CA ILE A 280 17.34 -17.82 -3.35
C ILE A 280 17.78 -16.98 -4.55
N PHE A 281 17.14 -15.82 -4.74
CA PHE A 281 17.61 -14.76 -5.63
C PHE A 281 18.72 -13.94 -4.94
N THR A 282 19.96 -14.06 -5.43
CA THR A 282 21.14 -13.41 -4.83
C THR A 282 21.51 -12.04 -5.41
N GLY A 283 20.81 -11.60 -6.46
CA GLY A 283 21.08 -10.29 -7.09
C GLY A 283 20.69 -9.09 -6.20
N PRO A 284 21.14 -7.86 -6.53
CA PRO A 284 20.72 -6.64 -5.85
C PRO A 284 19.20 -6.48 -5.84
N TRP A 285 18.63 -6.13 -4.69
CA TRP A 285 17.18 -5.98 -4.49
C TRP A 285 16.89 -5.21 -3.20
N GLY A 286 15.71 -4.59 -3.09
CA GLY A 286 15.21 -3.97 -1.88
C GLY A 286 14.85 -5.02 -0.81
N ARG A 287 15.84 -5.46 -0.05
CA ARG A 287 15.72 -6.46 1.03
C ARG A 287 16.29 -5.91 2.35
N PRO A 288 15.78 -6.33 3.53
CA PRO A 288 14.66 -7.26 3.71
C PRO A 288 13.29 -6.62 3.43
N GLN A 289 12.27 -7.45 3.21
CA GLN A 289 10.85 -7.10 3.30
C GLN A 289 10.19 -7.98 4.36
N ASN A 290 9.83 -7.37 5.50
CA ASN A 290 9.42 -8.10 6.70
C ASN A 290 7.90 -8.34 6.79
N ASP A 291 7.16 -8.05 5.73
CA ASP A 291 5.73 -8.36 5.55
C ASP A 291 5.50 -9.80 5.10
N GLY A 292 6.37 -10.34 4.23
CA GLY A 292 6.25 -11.69 3.66
C GLY A 292 6.09 -12.82 4.71
N PRO A 293 6.97 -12.92 5.73
CA PRO A 293 6.80 -13.90 6.80
C PRO A 293 5.46 -13.78 7.53
N ALA A 294 4.97 -12.56 7.72
CA ALA A 294 3.70 -12.32 8.40
C ALA A 294 2.51 -12.80 7.56
N THR A 295 2.44 -12.42 6.27
CA THR A 295 1.35 -12.81 5.37
C THR A 295 1.35 -14.31 5.07
N SER A 296 2.53 -14.94 4.95
CA SER A 296 2.71 -16.39 4.89
C SER A 296 2.10 -17.09 6.11
N ALA A 297 2.49 -16.66 7.32
CA ALA A 297 1.99 -17.24 8.57
C ALA A 297 0.47 -17.09 8.71
N ILE A 298 -0.09 -15.91 8.40
CA ILE A 298 -1.54 -15.65 8.43
C ILE A 298 -2.27 -16.68 7.56
N THR A 299 -1.90 -16.78 6.29
CA THR A 299 -2.54 -17.65 5.30
C THR A 299 -2.55 -19.11 5.75
N LEU A 300 -1.41 -19.61 6.21
CA LEU A 300 -1.26 -21.00 6.63
C LEU A 300 -1.98 -21.31 7.95
N MET A 301 -2.05 -20.36 8.89
CA MET A 301 -2.85 -20.50 10.12
C MET A 301 -4.36 -20.53 9.82
N GLU A 302 -4.82 -19.72 8.88
CA GLU A 302 -6.22 -19.70 8.45
C GLU A 302 -6.59 -20.96 7.67
N PHE A 303 -5.68 -21.49 6.85
CA PHE A 303 -5.83 -22.81 6.24
C PHE A 303 -5.89 -23.91 7.29
N ALA A 304 -4.94 -23.96 8.23
CA ALA A 304 -4.91 -24.94 9.29
C ALA A 304 -6.19 -24.91 10.14
N THR A 305 -6.70 -23.72 10.44
CA THR A 305 -7.97 -23.54 11.17
C THR A 305 -9.14 -24.15 10.40
N SER A 306 -9.24 -23.87 9.09
CA SER A 306 -10.26 -24.45 8.21
C SER A 306 -10.09 -25.97 8.05
N TYR A 307 -8.86 -26.46 7.94
CA TYR A 307 -8.55 -27.90 7.81
C TYR A 307 -9.02 -28.67 9.06
N LEU A 308 -8.72 -28.16 10.26
CA LEU A 308 -9.19 -28.75 11.51
C LEU A 308 -10.72 -28.70 11.64
N ALA A 309 -11.35 -27.59 11.24
CA ALA A 309 -12.81 -27.47 11.24
C ALA A 309 -13.49 -28.49 10.32
N ASN A 310 -12.79 -28.97 9.29
CA ASN A 310 -13.25 -29.99 8.35
C ASN A 310 -12.81 -31.42 8.74
N GLY A 311 -12.39 -31.64 9.99
CA GLY A 311 -12.01 -32.97 10.50
C GLY A 311 -10.58 -33.39 10.20
N GLY A 312 -9.74 -32.46 9.74
CA GLY A 312 -8.31 -32.68 9.58
C GLY A 312 -7.59 -32.95 10.91
N SER A 313 -6.44 -33.63 10.84
CA SER A 313 -5.65 -34.00 12.03
C SER A 313 -4.79 -32.85 12.56
N ILE A 314 -4.80 -32.64 13.88
CA ILE A 314 -3.88 -31.71 14.56
C ILE A 314 -2.43 -32.12 14.41
N ASP A 315 -2.13 -33.42 14.33
CA ASP A 315 -0.75 -33.90 14.12
C ASP A 315 -0.26 -33.53 12.72
N THR A 316 -1.14 -33.57 11.71
CA THR A 316 -0.81 -33.09 10.36
C THR A 316 -0.52 -31.59 10.36
N VAL A 317 -1.30 -30.80 11.09
CA VAL A 317 -1.04 -29.36 11.23
C VAL A 317 0.31 -29.11 11.89
N LYS A 318 0.63 -29.82 12.97
CA LYS A 318 1.95 -29.72 13.62
C LYS A 318 3.08 -30.07 12.67
N GLN A 319 2.97 -31.19 11.96
CA GLN A 319 4.02 -31.72 11.08
C GLN A 319 4.25 -30.92 9.80
N LYS A 320 3.19 -30.33 9.23
CA LYS A 320 3.23 -29.72 7.88
C LYS A 320 2.98 -28.23 7.87
N ILE A 321 2.69 -27.62 9.01
CA ILE A 321 2.35 -26.19 9.06
C ILE A 321 3.06 -25.52 10.24
N TYR A 322 2.83 -26.00 11.47
CA TYR A 322 3.19 -25.25 12.67
C TYR A 322 4.61 -25.50 13.19
N ASP A 323 4.95 -26.73 13.58
CA ASP A 323 6.10 -27.02 14.45
C ASP A 323 7.43 -27.08 13.68
N SER A 324 7.98 -25.89 13.40
CA SER A 324 9.27 -25.73 12.73
C SER A 324 10.47 -26.27 13.53
N ALA A 325 10.34 -26.49 14.84
CA ALA A 325 11.45 -27.01 15.65
C ALA A 325 11.62 -28.52 15.42
N THR A 326 10.51 -29.25 15.37
CA THR A 326 10.53 -30.69 15.09
C THR A 326 10.56 -30.99 13.59
N PHE A 327 9.89 -30.17 12.78
CA PHE A 327 9.71 -30.39 11.34
C PHE A 327 10.18 -29.19 10.49
N PRO A 328 11.45 -28.79 10.58
CA PRO A 328 11.96 -27.57 9.92
C PRO A 328 11.83 -27.59 8.39
N ALA A 329 11.82 -28.77 7.76
CA ALA A 329 11.73 -28.92 6.31
C ALA A 329 10.28 -28.94 5.76
N SER A 330 9.26 -28.88 6.63
CA SER A 330 7.85 -29.00 6.20
C SER A 330 6.87 -28.11 6.94
N ALA A 331 7.21 -27.54 8.10
CA ALA A 331 6.33 -26.71 8.90
C ALA A 331 6.91 -25.29 9.04
N PRO A 332 6.46 -24.29 8.25
CA PRO A 332 7.09 -22.97 8.21
C PRO A 332 6.59 -21.96 9.27
N VAL A 333 5.41 -22.18 9.86
CA VAL A 333 4.66 -21.10 10.55
C VAL A 333 5.32 -20.65 11.85
N MET A 334 5.80 -21.57 12.71
CA MET A 334 6.43 -21.15 13.97
C MET A 334 7.70 -20.33 13.71
N LYS A 335 8.50 -20.69 12.70
CA LYS A 335 9.71 -19.94 12.30
C LYS A 335 9.36 -18.54 11.78
N ASP A 336 8.36 -18.42 10.91
CA ASP A 336 7.86 -17.12 10.42
C ASP A 336 7.37 -16.24 11.59
N LEU A 337 6.55 -16.79 12.49
CA LEU A 337 5.99 -16.05 13.64
C LEU A 337 7.07 -15.58 14.63
N LEU A 338 8.05 -16.43 14.95
CA LEU A 338 9.15 -16.05 15.82
C LEU A 338 10.04 -14.98 15.18
N PHE A 339 10.28 -15.07 13.86
CA PHE A 339 10.97 -14.02 13.11
C PHE A 339 10.21 -12.69 13.17
N VAL A 340 8.90 -12.70 12.93
CA VAL A 340 8.07 -11.48 13.06
C VAL A 340 8.17 -10.91 14.48
N ALA A 341 8.10 -11.75 15.51
CA ALA A 341 8.19 -11.30 16.90
C ALA A 341 9.55 -10.67 17.26
N SER A 342 10.64 -11.15 16.66
CA SER A 342 11.99 -10.61 16.90
C SER A 342 12.37 -9.44 16.00
N ASN A 343 11.76 -9.33 14.81
CA ASN A 343 12.20 -8.41 13.77
C ASN A 343 11.19 -7.32 13.42
N TRP A 344 10.00 -7.30 14.04
CA TRP A 344 9.01 -6.27 13.72
C TRP A 344 9.63 -4.88 13.82
N SER A 345 10.34 -4.53 14.88
CA SER A 345 10.92 -3.18 15.06
C SER A 345 12.12 -2.86 14.16
N SER A 346 12.61 -3.79 13.35
CA SER A 346 13.73 -3.54 12.42
C SER A 346 13.23 -2.86 11.15
N PRO A 347 13.98 -1.89 10.58
CA PRO A 347 13.67 -1.33 9.27
C PRO A 347 13.59 -2.42 8.19
N SER A 348 12.74 -2.18 7.20
CA SER A 348 12.64 -3.02 6.00
C SER A 348 12.17 -2.20 4.82
N PHE A 349 12.36 -2.72 3.62
CA PHE A 349 11.71 -2.19 2.43
C PHE A 349 10.18 -2.30 2.54
N ASP A 350 9.46 -1.40 1.89
CA ASP A 350 8.01 -1.41 1.78
C ASP A 350 7.52 -2.51 0.83
N LEU A 351 6.21 -2.70 0.79
CA LEU A 351 5.55 -3.66 -0.12
C LEU A 351 5.78 -3.35 -1.61
N TRP A 352 6.22 -2.14 -1.94
CA TRP A 352 6.60 -1.70 -3.28
C TRP A 352 8.08 -1.89 -3.59
N GLU A 353 8.86 -2.36 -2.61
CA GLU A 353 10.27 -2.73 -2.76
C GLU A 353 11.21 -1.54 -2.99
N GLU A 354 10.80 -0.34 -2.58
CA GLU A 354 11.43 0.94 -2.93
C GLU A 354 12.13 1.62 -1.75
N GLU A 355 11.57 1.52 -0.54
CA GLU A 355 11.93 2.39 0.58
C GLU A 355 12.16 1.63 1.88
N GLU A 356 13.36 1.77 2.44
CA GLU A 356 13.68 1.20 3.75
C GLU A 356 13.26 2.14 4.89
N SER A 357 12.27 1.72 5.69
CA SER A 357 11.68 2.53 6.76
C SER A 357 10.78 1.71 7.68
N ASP A 358 10.03 2.39 8.55
CA ASP A 358 8.92 1.84 9.31
C ASP A 358 7.61 2.00 8.53
N HIS A 359 7.02 0.91 8.04
CA HIS A 359 5.85 0.95 7.14
C HIS A 359 4.54 0.54 7.81
N PHE A 360 3.47 1.30 7.58
CA PHE A 360 2.14 1.02 8.13
C PHE A 360 1.63 -0.35 7.66
N TYR A 361 1.76 -0.65 6.36
CA TYR A 361 1.39 -1.95 5.77
C TYR A 361 2.07 -3.11 6.52
N THR A 362 3.40 -3.05 6.62
CA THR A 362 4.22 -4.09 7.25
C THR A 362 3.85 -4.26 8.72
N ARG A 363 3.64 -3.15 9.47
CA ARG A 363 3.21 -3.20 10.87
C ARG A 363 1.83 -3.83 11.03
N MET A 364 0.89 -3.51 10.15
CA MET A 364 -0.47 -4.08 10.19
C MET A 364 -0.48 -5.59 9.96
N VAL A 365 0.21 -6.09 8.92
CA VAL A 365 0.26 -7.54 8.66
C VAL A 365 1.05 -8.29 9.75
N GLN A 366 2.15 -7.72 10.24
CA GLN A 366 2.90 -8.29 11.37
C GLN A 366 2.03 -8.38 12.62
N ARG A 367 1.25 -7.33 12.93
CA ARG A 367 0.32 -7.34 14.05
C ARG A 367 -0.72 -8.46 13.91
N ARG A 368 -1.37 -8.59 12.74
CA ARG A 368 -2.35 -9.67 12.50
C ARG A 368 -1.70 -11.04 12.68
N ALA A 369 -0.50 -11.26 12.13
CA ALA A 369 0.22 -12.51 12.30
C ALA A 369 0.50 -12.83 13.77
N LEU A 370 0.95 -11.86 14.56
CA LEU A 370 1.22 -12.05 15.99
C LEU A 370 -0.06 -12.31 16.80
N VAL A 371 -1.14 -11.55 16.56
CA VAL A 371 -2.44 -11.72 17.25
C VAL A 371 -3.03 -13.10 16.97
N LEU A 372 -3.11 -13.50 15.69
CA LEU A 372 -3.59 -14.83 15.31
C LEU A 372 -2.64 -15.92 15.80
N GLY A 373 -1.33 -15.68 15.71
CA GLY A 373 -0.27 -16.57 16.14
C GLY A 373 -0.31 -16.90 17.63
N THR A 374 -0.62 -15.92 18.49
CA THR A 374 -0.81 -16.14 19.93
C THR A 374 -1.87 -17.21 20.20
N ALA A 375 -3.06 -17.05 19.62
CA ALA A 375 -4.16 -18.00 19.79
C ALA A 375 -3.86 -19.36 19.15
N PHE A 376 -3.23 -19.35 17.98
CA PHE A 376 -2.88 -20.56 17.24
C PHE A 376 -1.82 -21.40 17.98
N ALA A 377 -0.75 -20.78 18.48
CA ALA A 377 0.29 -21.44 19.29
C ALA A 377 -0.31 -22.09 20.55
N THR A 378 -1.22 -21.40 21.26
CA THR A 378 -1.97 -21.99 22.38
C THR A 378 -2.73 -23.24 21.94
N LYS A 379 -3.44 -23.18 20.81
CA LYS A 379 -4.19 -24.32 20.27
C LYS A 379 -3.29 -25.50 19.89
N MET A 380 -2.03 -25.24 19.51
CA MET A 380 -1.03 -26.28 19.25
C MET A 380 -0.38 -26.86 20.52
N GLY A 381 -0.68 -26.30 21.70
CA GLY A 381 -0.08 -26.71 22.97
C GLY A 381 1.31 -26.11 23.23
N ASP A 382 1.63 -24.99 22.58
CA ASP A 382 2.90 -24.28 22.70
C ASP A 382 2.69 -22.92 23.40
N SER A 383 2.63 -22.98 24.73
CA SER A 383 2.42 -21.79 25.56
C SER A 383 3.62 -20.83 25.57
N ALA A 384 4.84 -21.33 25.32
CA ALA A 384 6.05 -20.53 25.33
C ALA A 384 6.08 -19.59 24.12
N THR A 385 5.87 -20.13 22.92
CA THR A 385 5.75 -19.32 21.70
C THR A 385 4.57 -18.36 21.82
N SER A 386 3.39 -18.85 22.27
CA SER A 386 2.20 -18.00 22.46
C SER A 386 2.49 -16.74 23.30
N ALA A 387 3.21 -16.88 24.42
CA ALA A 387 3.58 -15.76 25.27
C ALA A 387 4.52 -14.77 24.58
N THR A 388 5.52 -15.26 23.84
CA THR A 388 6.44 -14.42 23.02
C THR A 388 5.67 -13.61 21.98
N LEU A 389 4.77 -14.26 21.24
CA LEU A 389 3.96 -13.60 20.22
C LEU A 389 3.03 -12.55 20.83
N SER A 390 2.43 -12.84 21.99
CA SER A 390 1.52 -11.90 22.67
C SER A 390 2.26 -10.66 23.16
N ALA A 391 3.48 -10.81 23.65
CA ALA A 391 4.32 -9.69 24.08
C ALA A 391 4.70 -8.81 22.89
N ALA A 392 5.11 -9.41 21.77
CA ALA A 392 5.43 -8.69 20.54
C ALA A 392 4.19 -7.98 19.95
N ALA A 393 3.02 -8.64 19.93
CA ALA A 393 1.77 -8.03 19.46
C ALA A 393 1.41 -6.78 20.26
N THR A 394 1.59 -6.83 21.59
CA THR A 394 1.34 -5.70 22.49
C THR A 394 2.32 -4.56 22.22
N ALA A 395 3.62 -4.87 22.13
CA ALA A 395 4.66 -3.88 21.88
C ALA A 395 4.50 -3.19 20.52
N LEU A 396 4.22 -3.95 19.46
CA LEU A 396 3.95 -3.41 18.12
C LEU A 396 2.69 -2.56 18.12
N SER A 397 1.59 -3.04 18.73
CA SER A 397 0.33 -2.27 18.78
C SER A 397 0.52 -0.88 19.42
N ALA A 398 1.42 -0.76 20.39
CA ALA A 398 1.71 0.51 21.05
C ALA A 398 2.41 1.54 20.15
N THR A 399 3.02 1.13 19.03
CA THR A 399 3.69 2.04 18.09
C THR A 399 2.78 2.52 16.97
N LEU A 400 1.67 1.82 16.67
CA LEU A 400 0.84 2.14 15.50
C LEU A 400 0.25 3.56 15.51
N GLY A 401 0.10 4.19 16.68
CA GLY A 401 -0.35 5.58 16.79
C GLY A 401 0.62 6.60 16.16
N GLN A 402 1.89 6.23 15.92
CA GLN A 402 2.88 7.10 15.29
C GLN A 402 2.59 7.39 13.81
N PHE A 403 1.81 6.52 13.15
CA PHE A 403 1.46 6.69 11.75
C PHE A 403 0.36 7.74 11.55
N TRP A 404 -0.43 8.07 12.57
CA TRP A 404 -1.42 9.14 12.44
C TRP A 404 -0.74 10.50 12.47
N ASP A 405 -0.86 11.25 11.37
CA ASP A 405 -0.45 12.63 11.30
C ASP A 405 -1.68 13.55 11.43
N PRO A 406 -1.87 14.23 12.57
CA PRO A 406 -3.02 15.10 12.79
C PRO A 406 -2.98 16.40 11.98
N ASN A 407 -1.80 16.85 11.52
CA ASN A 407 -1.69 18.08 10.72
C ASN A 407 -2.07 17.82 9.26
N ARG A 408 -1.76 16.61 8.76
CA ARG A 408 -2.15 16.13 7.42
C ARG A 408 -3.53 15.46 7.41
N GLU A 409 -4.02 15.04 8.57
CA GLU A 409 -5.23 14.24 8.77
C GLU A 409 -5.21 12.93 7.95
N ILE A 410 -4.06 12.24 7.95
CA ILE A 410 -3.86 10.95 7.29
C ILE A 410 -3.05 10.00 8.15
N LEU A 411 -3.20 8.71 7.87
CA LEU A 411 -2.21 7.70 8.20
C LEU A 411 -1.08 7.79 7.19
N LEU A 412 0.12 8.03 7.69
CA LEU A 412 1.34 7.97 6.92
C LEU A 412 1.57 6.52 6.47
N TYR A 413 1.96 6.33 5.22
CA TYR A 413 2.35 5.01 4.72
C TYR A 413 3.65 4.52 5.38
N GLU A 414 4.55 5.45 5.70
CA GLU A 414 5.79 5.23 6.43
C GLU A 414 6.00 6.26 7.55
N TYR A 415 6.77 5.91 8.57
CA TYR A 415 7.19 6.81 9.63
C TYR A 415 8.70 7.03 9.59
N GLY A 416 9.14 7.81 8.60
CA GLY A 416 10.56 8.04 8.31
C GLY A 416 10.83 9.23 7.39
N PRO A 417 12.07 9.39 6.88
CA PRO A 417 12.40 10.43 5.91
C PRO A 417 11.54 10.30 4.65
N VAL A 418 11.23 11.42 3.99
CA VAL A 418 10.64 11.35 2.64
C VAL A 418 11.68 10.78 1.68
N LEU A 419 11.43 9.57 1.20
CA LEU A 419 12.20 8.90 0.17
C LEU A 419 11.49 9.00 -1.19
N ASN A 420 12.27 8.85 -2.27
CA ASN A 420 11.83 8.83 -3.68
C ASN A 420 10.83 9.92 -4.13
N GLY A 421 10.76 11.04 -3.42
CA GLY A 421 9.83 12.13 -3.72
C GLY A 421 8.39 11.91 -3.29
N LYS A 422 8.08 10.93 -2.43
CA LYS A 422 6.73 10.64 -1.88
C LYS A 422 6.24 11.69 -0.86
N SER A 423 6.25 12.96 -1.27
CA SER A 423 6.06 14.13 -0.41
C SER A 423 4.63 14.34 0.10
N SER A 424 3.65 13.68 -0.50
CA SER A 424 2.23 13.71 -0.11
C SER A 424 1.94 12.84 1.11
N TYR A 425 2.80 11.86 1.39
CA TYR A 425 2.59 10.81 2.40
C TYR A 425 1.33 9.96 2.18
N LEU A 426 0.77 9.98 0.98
CA LEU A 426 -0.40 9.19 0.58
C LEU A 426 0.03 7.94 -0.19
N ASP A 427 -0.40 6.77 0.25
CA ASP A 427 -0.13 5.51 -0.44
C ASP A 427 -1.28 4.51 -0.24
N THR A 428 -1.63 3.78 -1.30
CA THR A 428 -2.57 2.66 -1.26
C THR A 428 -2.11 1.52 -0.35
N ALA A 429 -0.82 1.48 0.02
CA ALA A 429 -0.26 0.65 1.09
C ALA A 429 -1.07 0.72 2.39
N VAL A 430 -1.64 1.88 2.74
CA VAL A 430 -2.49 2.04 3.92
C VAL A 430 -3.78 1.22 3.77
N VAL A 431 -4.42 1.30 2.61
CA VAL A 431 -5.65 0.53 2.29
C VAL A 431 -5.36 -0.97 2.28
N LEU A 432 -4.29 -1.38 1.62
CA LEU A 432 -3.84 -2.77 1.59
C LEU A 432 -3.47 -3.28 3.00
N GLY A 433 -2.90 -2.41 3.85
CA GLY A 433 -2.55 -2.73 5.23
C GLY A 433 -3.78 -3.03 6.09
N VAL A 434 -4.88 -2.31 5.86
CA VAL A 434 -6.17 -2.61 6.50
C VAL A 434 -6.74 -3.92 5.96
N ILE A 435 -6.76 -4.11 4.63
CA ILE A 435 -7.33 -5.31 4.00
C ILE A 435 -6.59 -6.58 4.42
N HIS A 436 -5.26 -6.57 4.39
CA HIS A 436 -4.45 -7.75 4.69
C HIS A 436 -4.08 -7.87 6.17
N GLY A 437 -4.13 -6.78 6.94
CA GLY A 437 -3.61 -6.72 8.30
C GLY A 437 -4.64 -6.41 9.40
N TYR A 438 -5.92 -6.21 9.09
CA TYR A 438 -6.92 -6.06 10.15
C TYR A 438 -7.19 -7.39 10.86
N ALA A 439 -6.99 -7.43 12.18
CA ALA A 439 -7.13 -8.63 13.01
C ALA A 439 -8.56 -8.86 13.56
N GLY A 440 -9.54 -8.02 13.19
CA GLY A 440 -10.93 -8.15 13.66
C GLY A 440 -11.17 -7.64 15.09
N ASP A 441 -10.27 -6.82 15.63
CA ASP A 441 -10.25 -6.39 17.04
C ASP A 441 -10.41 -4.88 17.25
N GLY A 442 -10.84 -4.14 16.23
CA GLY A 442 -11.10 -2.71 16.27
C GLY A 442 -9.87 -1.80 16.05
N VAL A 443 -8.65 -2.34 16.02
CA VAL A 443 -7.43 -1.55 15.74
C VAL A 443 -7.27 -1.36 14.23
N TYR A 444 -7.43 -0.12 13.76
CA TYR A 444 -7.38 0.27 12.33
C TYR A 444 -8.25 -0.60 11.40
N GLY A 445 -9.49 -0.85 11.79
CA GLY A 445 -10.47 -1.54 10.94
C GLY A 445 -11.05 -0.68 9.81
N TYR A 446 -11.90 -1.29 8.98
CA TYR A 446 -12.51 -0.66 7.78
C TYR A 446 -13.32 0.61 8.03
N THR A 447 -13.79 0.82 9.26
CA THR A 447 -14.62 1.98 9.67
C THR A 447 -13.90 2.90 10.66
N ASN A 448 -12.61 2.70 10.87
CA ASN A 448 -11.78 3.59 11.68
C ASN A 448 -11.70 4.98 11.01
N ASP A 449 -11.87 6.05 11.80
CA ASP A 449 -11.97 7.40 11.25
C ASP A 449 -10.70 7.86 10.53
N GLU A 450 -9.52 7.49 11.02
CA GLU A 450 -8.21 7.84 10.44
C GLU A 450 -8.00 7.12 9.10
N VAL A 451 -8.43 5.84 9.02
CA VAL A 451 -8.48 5.09 7.76
C VAL A 451 -9.40 5.77 6.75
N LEU A 452 -10.62 6.13 7.15
CA LEU A 452 -11.59 6.78 6.25
C LEU A 452 -11.11 8.16 5.77
N SER A 453 -10.49 8.96 6.64
CA SER A 453 -9.87 10.23 6.26
C SER A 453 -8.76 10.04 5.23
N THR A 454 -7.90 9.05 5.46
CA THR A 454 -6.79 8.73 4.56
C THR A 454 -7.29 8.27 3.19
N VAL A 455 -8.30 7.41 3.16
CA VAL A 455 -8.91 6.89 1.93
C VAL A 455 -9.50 8.01 1.07
N LEU A 456 -10.15 9.00 1.69
CA LEU A 456 -10.64 10.17 0.96
C LEU A 456 -9.49 10.93 0.29
N ARG A 457 -8.47 11.27 1.07
CA ARG A 457 -7.33 12.07 0.59
C ARG A 457 -6.52 11.32 -0.47
N LEU A 458 -6.30 10.03 -0.28
CA LEU A 458 -5.65 9.14 -1.24
C LEU A 458 -6.47 9.01 -2.54
N ALA A 459 -7.75 8.69 -2.46
CA ALA A 459 -8.54 8.47 -3.66
C ALA A 459 -8.67 9.75 -4.48
N THR A 460 -8.90 10.89 -3.83
CA THR A 460 -9.09 12.17 -4.52
C THR A 460 -7.80 12.78 -5.05
N SER A 461 -6.63 12.44 -4.50
CA SER A 461 -5.35 12.93 -5.03
C SER A 461 -5.08 12.44 -6.45
N PHE A 462 -5.57 11.25 -6.82
CA PHE A 462 -5.39 10.70 -8.16
C PHE A 462 -6.21 11.38 -9.26
N ILE A 463 -7.22 12.20 -8.92
CA ILE A 463 -8.05 12.91 -9.90
C ILE A 463 -7.20 13.81 -10.80
N ASP A 464 -6.23 14.51 -10.23
CA ASP A 464 -5.34 15.42 -10.96
C ASP A 464 -4.05 14.73 -11.45
N VAL A 465 -3.82 13.48 -11.06
CA VAL A 465 -2.63 12.71 -11.46
C VAL A 465 -2.86 12.02 -12.81
N TYR A 466 -4.00 11.36 -13.01
CA TYR A 466 -4.24 10.58 -14.23
C TYR A 466 -5.18 11.27 -15.20
N ALA A 467 -4.78 11.40 -16.46
CA ALA A 467 -5.64 12.01 -17.48
C ALA A 467 -6.95 11.23 -17.66
N ILE A 468 -6.90 9.90 -17.52
CA ILE A 468 -8.09 9.03 -17.59
C ILE A 468 -9.09 9.25 -16.44
N ALA A 469 -8.70 9.88 -15.32
CA ALA A 469 -9.62 10.21 -14.24
C ALA A 469 -10.70 11.23 -14.66
N ASN A 470 -10.48 11.95 -15.77
CA ASN A 470 -11.50 12.81 -16.39
C ASN A 470 -12.65 12.02 -17.05
N THR A 471 -12.46 10.72 -17.32
CA THR A 471 -13.52 9.84 -17.83
C THR A 471 -14.33 9.31 -16.65
N THR A 472 -15.40 10.02 -16.31
CA THR A 472 -16.22 9.72 -15.11
C THR A 472 -17.41 8.80 -15.39
N THR A 473 -17.66 8.44 -16.64
CA THR A 473 -18.73 7.53 -17.05
C THR A 473 -18.29 6.60 -18.18
N ASP A 474 -18.81 5.38 -18.20
CA ASP A 474 -18.63 4.46 -19.32
C ASP A 474 -19.56 4.80 -20.51
N SER A 475 -19.49 3.98 -21.57
CA SER A 475 -20.32 4.14 -22.77
C SER A 475 -21.83 3.96 -22.53
N ALA A 476 -22.23 3.33 -21.42
CA ALA A 476 -23.62 3.20 -20.99
C ALA A 476 -24.07 4.33 -20.05
N GLY A 477 -23.20 5.30 -19.76
CA GLY A 477 -23.46 6.41 -18.85
C GLY A 477 -23.39 6.03 -17.37
N LEU A 478 -22.84 4.85 -17.04
CA LEU A 478 -22.66 4.42 -15.65
C LEU A 478 -21.38 5.03 -15.08
N THR A 479 -21.42 5.42 -13.81
CA THR A 479 -20.30 6.08 -13.13
C THR A 479 -19.06 5.19 -13.06
N LEU A 480 -17.92 5.72 -13.49
CA LEU A 480 -16.59 5.16 -13.23
C LEU A 480 -16.03 5.76 -11.93
N GLY A 481 -15.40 4.91 -11.12
CA GLY A 481 -14.65 5.31 -9.94
C GLY A 481 -13.29 5.92 -10.33
N ILE A 482 -12.63 6.56 -9.38
CA ILE A 482 -11.32 7.16 -9.61
C ILE A 482 -10.30 6.03 -9.88
N PRO A 483 -9.51 6.09 -10.97
CA PRO A 483 -8.39 5.17 -11.18
C PRO A 483 -7.34 5.35 -10.08
N ILE A 484 -6.93 4.26 -9.42
CA ILE A 484 -6.03 4.31 -8.25
C ILE A 484 -4.71 3.62 -8.58
N GLY A 485 -3.58 4.29 -8.32
CA GLY A 485 -2.24 3.68 -8.37
C GLY A 485 -1.65 3.41 -7.00
N ARG A 486 -0.33 3.27 -6.91
CA ARG A 486 0.38 3.07 -5.63
C ARG A 486 0.33 4.34 -4.79
N TYR A 487 0.95 5.41 -5.27
CA TYR A 487 0.99 6.74 -4.64
C TYR A 487 1.04 7.85 -5.72
N PRO A 488 0.64 9.10 -5.41
CA PRO A 488 0.49 10.17 -6.42
C PRO A 488 1.79 10.56 -7.13
N GLU A 489 2.93 10.46 -6.45
CA GLU A 489 4.25 10.81 -6.97
C GLU A 489 4.96 9.67 -7.71
N ASP A 490 4.28 8.54 -7.92
CA ASP A 490 4.86 7.36 -8.55
C ASP A 490 5.43 7.68 -9.94
N VAL A 491 6.63 7.15 -10.17
CA VAL A 491 7.42 7.30 -11.40
C VAL A 491 7.59 5.99 -12.14
N TYR A 492 7.26 4.85 -11.54
CA TYR A 492 7.33 3.55 -12.20
C TYR A 492 6.23 3.42 -13.25
N ASN A 493 6.60 2.97 -14.45
CA ASN A 493 5.69 2.86 -15.59
C ASN A 493 5.43 1.40 -16.04
N GLY A 494 5.71 0.44 -15.17
CA GLY A 494 5.61 -1.00 -15.47
C GLY A 494 6.86 -1.62 -16.11
N THR A 495 7.84 -0.85 -16.60
CA THR A 495 9.10 -1.38 -17.16
C THR A 495 10.34 -0.56 -16.84
N GLY A 496 10.16 0.60 -16.21
CA GLY A 496 11.22 1.53 -15.83
C GLY A 496 10.64 2.72 -15.07
N THR A 497 11.47 3.75 -14.81
CA THR A 497 11.05 4.95 -14.10
C THR A 497 11.16 6.20 -14.97
N GLN A 498 10.17 7.08 -14.89
CA GLN A 498 10.16 8.37 -15.56
C GLN A 498 9.35 9.39 -14.76
N THR A 499 9.71 10.68 -14.85
CA THR A 499 8.88 11.74 -14.26
C THR A 499 7.46 11.67 -14.81
N ASN A 500 6.45 11.66 -13.93
CA ASN A 500 5.05 11.40 -14.29
C ASN A 500 4.88 10.04 -15.01
N GLY A 501 5.60 9.02 -14.56
CA GLY A 501 5.56 7.66 -15.09
C GLY A 501 4.50 6.77 -14.47
N GLY A 502 4.17 7.01 -13.20
CA GLY A 502 3.20 6.26 -12.40
C GLY A 502 1.86 6.08 -13.10
N ASN A 503 1.31 4.87 -13.02
CA ASN A 503 0.02 4.52 -13.58
C ASN A 503 -0.93 4.04 -12.50
N PRO A 504 -2.24 4.01 -12.77
CA PRO A 504 -3.16 3.26 -11.94
C PRO A 504 -2.92 1.75 -12.09
N TRP A 505 -3.15 1.04 -10.98
CA TRP A 505 -2.94 -0.39 -10.86
C TRP A 505 -4.28 -1.09 -10.67
N TYR A 506 -4.44 -2.25 -11.31
CA TYR A 506 -5.66 -3.04 -11.19
C TYR A 506 -5.94 -3.42 -9.73
N LEU A 507 -4.90 -3.92 -9.04
CA LEU A 507 -5.00 -4.30 -7.64
C LEU A 507 -5.36 -3.12 -6.73
N CYS A 508 -4.79 -1.94 -6.95
CA CYS A 508 -5.06 -0.75 -6.13
C CYS A 508 -6.51 -0.27 -6.32
N THR A 509 -6.99 -0.25 -7.56
CA THR A 509 -8.38 0.14 -7.85
C THR A 509 -9.37 -0.87 -7.28
N ALA A 510 -9.07 -2.18 -7.36
CA ALA A 510 -9.87 -3.23 -6.75
C ALA A 510 -9.83 -3.19 -5.21
N ALA A 511 -8.70 -2.82 -4.60
CA ALA A 511 -8.56 -2.68 -3.15
C ALA A 511 -9.49 -1.60 -2.59
N LEU A 512 -9.65 -0.47 -3.27
CA LEU A 512 -10.63 0.54 -2.89
C LEU A 512 -12.06 0.00 -2.96
N ALA A 513 -12.40 -0.78 -3.99
CA ALA A 513 -13.72 -1.41 -4.04
C ALA A 513 -13.94 -2.36 -2.85
N GLN A 514 -12.97 -3.22 -2.55
CA GLN A 514 -13.01 -4.13 -1.41
C GLN A 514 -13.21 -3.38 -0.09
N LEU A 515 -12.41 -2.35 0.17
CA LEU A 515 -12.51 -1.55 1.40
C LEU A 515 -13.93 -0.97 1.57
N PHE A 516 -14.54 -0.45 0.52
CA PHE A 516 -15.89 0.15 0.59
C PHE A 516 -16.98 -0.89 0.91
N TYR A 517 -16.87 -2.10 0.34
CA TYR A 517 -17.78 -3.20 0.70
C TYR A 517 -17.55 -3.68 2.14
N SER A 518 -16.30 -3.86 2.54
CA SER A 518 -15.94 -4.30 3.89
C SER A 518 -16.31 -3.27 4.97
N ALA A 519 -16.21 -1.97 4.67
CA ALA A 519 -16.72 -0.90 5.53
C ALA A 519 -18.25 -0.96 5.67
N SER A 520 -18.96 -1.23 4.56
CA SER A 520 -20.41 -1.40 4.57
C SER A 520 -20.86 -2.61 5.40
N THR A 521 -20.15 -3.75 5.31
CA THR A 521 -20.35 -4.92 6.17
C THR A 521 -20.06 -4.58 7.63
N SER A 522 -18.93 -3.90 7.91
CA SER A 522 -18.55 -3.52 9.28
C SER A 522 -19.58 -2.59 9.95
N TYR A 523 -20.18 -1.65 9.20
CA TYR A 523 -21.28 -0.83 9.71
C TYR A 523 -22.58 -1.62 9.93
N ALA A 524 -22.84 -2.63 9.10
CA ALA A 524 -23.97 -3.53 9.31
C ALA A 524 -23.79 -4.35 10.61
N ASP A 525 -22.60 -4.89 10.85
CA ASP A 525 -22.26 -5.63 12.06
C ASP A 525 -22.31 -4.74 13.32
N ALA A 526 -21.83 -3.50 13.23
CA ALA A 526 -21.92 -2.52 14.30
C ALA A 526 -23.36 -2.02 14.54
N GLY A 527 -24.27 -2.22 13.60
CA GLY A 527 -25.67 -1.80 13.67
C GLY A 527 -25.89 -0.28 13.67
N SER A 528 -24.85 0.52 13.42
CA SER A 528 -24.94 1.98 13.39
C SER A 528 -23.75 2.66 12.72
N ILE A 529 -23.93 3.92 12.32
CA ILE A 529 -22.87 4.82 11.87
C ILE A 529 -22.80 6.00 12.84
N SER A 530 -21.61 6.32 13.35
CA SER A 530 -21.31 7.53 14.10
C SER A 530 -20.13 8.25 13.46
N LEU A 531 -20.16 9.58 13.41
CA LEU A 531 -19.13 10.39 12.77
C LEU A 531 -18.36 11.22 13.79
N THR A 532 -17.06 11.34 13.58
CA THR A 532 -16.21 12.37 14.18
C THR A 532 -15.88 13.45 13.14
N ASN A 533 -15.16 14.50 13.55
CA ASN A 533 -14.67 15.50 12.60
C ASN A 533 -13.73 14.87 11.56
N THR A 534 -12.97 13.83 11.94
CA THR A 534 -12.03 13.12 11.07
C THR A 534 -12.73 12.35 9.95
N SER A 535 -13.82 11.63 10.24
CA SER A 535 -14.54 10.84 9.22
C SER A 535 -15.63 11.61 8.47
N LYS A 536 -16.02 12.81 8.93
CA LYS A 536 -17.08 13.59 8.26
C LYS A 536 -16.79 13.90 6.78
N PRO A 537 -15.59 14.37 6.38
CA PRO A 537 -15.29 14.67 4.98
C PRO A 537 -15.46 13.44 4.07
N PHE A 538 -15.14 12.24 4.56
CA PHE A 538 -15.31 11.00 3.80
C PHE A 538 -16.78 10.77 3.41
N PHE A 539 -17.70 10.94 4.35
CA PHE A 539 -19.14 10.80 4.07
C PHE A 539 -19.69 11.96 3.24
N ASP A 540 -19.18 13.18 3.41
CA ASP A 540 -19.58 14.31 2.57
C ASP A 540 -19.21 14.09 1.09
N TYR A 541 -18.10 13.41 0.82
CA TYR A 541 -17.70 13.08 -0.55
C TYR A 541 -18.40 11.82 -1.09
N PHE A 542 -18.31 10.69 -0.37
CA PHE A 542 -18.76 9.40 -0.89
C PHE A 542 -20.25 9.12 -0.64
N ALA A 543 -20.88 9.80 0.31
CA ALA A 543 -22.30 9.63 0.60
C ALA A 543 -23.04 10.95 0.93
N PRO A 544 -22.88 12.03 0.13
CA PRO A 544 -23.45 13.35 0.43
C PRO A 544 -24.97 13.32 0.63
N ALA A 545 -25.66 12.44 -0.09
CA ALA A 545 -27.12 12.29 -0.01
C ALA A 545 -27.62 11.85 1.37
N ALA A 546 -26.76 11.26 2.21
CA ALA A 546 -27.11 10.88 3.58
C ALA A 546 -27.13 12.09 4.54
N GLY A 547 -26.35 13.14 4.24
CA GLY A 547 -26.29 14.36 5.05
C GLY A 547 -25.99 14.08 6.53
N LEU A 548 -24.99 13.22 6.78
CA LEU A 548 -24.60 12.83 8.13
C LEU A 548 -23.92 14.01 8.86
N GLN A 549 -24.09 14.08 10.17
CA GLN A 549 -23.59 15.16 11.02
C GLN A 549 -22.80 14.58 12.20
N VAL A 550 -21.76 15.29 12.62
CA VAL A 550 -20.93 14.93 13.78
C VAL A 550 -21.77 14.98 15.05
N GLY A 551 -21.50 14.06 15.98
CA GLY A 551 -22.23 13.96 17.25
C GLY A 551 -23.62 13.32 17.15
N GLN A 552 -23.98 12.75 16.00
CA GLN A 552 -25.19 11.94 15.81
C GLN A 552 -24.83 10.49 15.52
N THR A 553 -25.68 9.58 16.00
CA THR A 553 -25.62 8.15 15.67
C THR A 553 -26.82 7.78 14.80
N TYR A 554 -26.54 7.13 13.68
CA TYR A 554 -27.53 6.69 12.71
C TYR A 554 -27.67 5.17 12.79
N THR A 555 -28.77 4.69 13.34
CA THR A 555 -29.01 3.26 13.53
C THR A 555 -29.30 2.55 12.21
N TYR A 556 -28.98 1.26 12.16
CA TYR A 556 -29.28 0.36 11.06
C TYR A 556 -30.73 0.51 10.59
N GLY A 557 -30.93 0.55 9.27
CA GLY A 557 -32.25 0.66 8.64
C GLY A 557 -32.86 2.08 8.64
N SER A 558 -32.28 3.05 9.36
CA SER A 558 -32.73 4.44 9.25
C SER A 558 -32.48 5.00 7.85
N ARG A 559 -33.26 6.01 7.42
CA ARG A 559 -33.12 6.59 6.07
C ARG A 559 -31.69 7.06 5.78
N LYS A 560 -31.09 7.80 6.70
CA LYS A 560 -29.72 8.34 6.55
C LYS A 560 -28.67 7.22 6.55
N TYR A 561 -28.81 6.22 7.42
CA TYR A 561 -27.96 5.03 7.41
C TYR A 561 -28.02 4.32 6.04
N ASN A 562 -29.23 4.03 5.54
CA ASN A 562 -29.39 3.35 4.25
C ASN A 562 -28.84 4.17 3.08
N GLN A 563 -28.97 5.50 3.12
CA GLN A 563 -28.37 6.39 2.12
C GLN A 563 -26.85 6.36 2.17
N ALA A 564 -26.25 6.30 3.37
CA ALA A 564 -24.81 6.19 3.55
C ALA A 564 -24.27 4.88 2.98
N ILE A 565 -24.82 3.75 3.43
CA ILE A 565 -24.47 2.42 2.93
C ILE A 565 -24.70 2.29 1.42
N SER A 566 -25.78 2.88 0.89
CA SER A 566 -26.03 2.89 -0.56
C SER A 566 -24.96 3.68 -1.32
N GLY A 567 -24.49 4.81 -0.80
CA GLY A 567 -23.38 5.57 -1.40
C GLY A 567 -22.08 4.78 -1.40
N LEU A 568 -21.71 4.18 -0.26
CA LEU A 568 -20.50 3.37 -0.15
C LEU A 568 -20.51 2.18 -1.13
N ASN A 569 -21.60 1.42 -1.16
CA ASN A 569 -21.75 0.32 -2.12
C ASN A 569 -21.72 0.80 -3.58
N GLY A 570 -22.30 1.97 -3.87
CA GLY A 570 -22.26 2.59 -5.19
C GLY A 570 -20.85 2.93 -5.65
N TRP A 571 -20.03 3.47 -4.75
CA TRP A 571 -18.62 3.75 -5.03
C TRP A 571 -17.78 2.50 -5.15
N GLY A 572 -18.03 1.47 -4.32
CA GLY A 572 -17.41 0.15 -4.50
C GLY A 572 -17.67 -0.42 -5.91
N ASP A 573 -18.90 -0.32 -6.41
CA ASP A 573 -19.25 -0.74 -7.76
C ASP A 573 -18.62 0.17 -8.83
N ALA A 574 -18.47 1.46 -8.56
CA ALA A 574 -17.81 2.40 -9.47
C ALA A 574 -16.32 2.08 -9.65
N PHE A 575 -15.60 1.75 -8.57
CA PHE A 575 -14.19 1.32 -8.65
C PHE A 575 -14.04 0.01 -9.45
N LEU A 576 -14.88 -1.00 -9.19
CA LEU A 576 -14.87 -2.23 -10.01
C LEU A 576 -15.29 -1.96 -11.46
N ARG A 577 -16.14 -0.97 -11.71
CA ARG A 577 -16.48 -0.56 -13.08
C ARG A 577 -15.29 0.07 -13.80
N THR A 578 -14.45 0.81 -13.09
CA THR A 578 -13.18 1.33 -13.65
C THR A 578 -12.24 0.18 -14.01
N VAL A 579 -12.07 -0.80 -13.13
CA VAL A 579 -11.33 -2.05 -13.43
C VAL A 579 -11.89 -2.67 -14.71
N LYS A 580 -13.19 -3.02 -14.71
CA LYS A 580 -13.90 -3.60 -15.87
C LYS A 580 -13.74 -2.80 -17.16
N HIS A 581 -13.77 -1.48 -17.08
CA HIS A 581 -13.72 -0.59 -18.24
C HIS A 581 -12.36 -0.64 -18.94
N TYR A 582 -11.29 -0.82 -18.18
CA TYR A 582 -9.92 -0.92 -18.69
C TYR A 582 -9.42 -2.37 -18.86
N THR A 583 -10.13 -3.35 -18.29
CA THR A 583 -9.90 -4.77 -18.56
C THR A 583 -10.26 -5.12 -20.02
N PRO A 584 -9.36 -5.77 -20.78
CA PRO A 584 -9.63 -6.24 -22.13
C PRO A 584 -10.68 -7.35 -22.20
N ALA A 585 -11.20 -7.59 -23.40
CA ALA A 585 -12.33 -8.50 -23.61
C ALA A 585 -12.07 -9.97 -23.22
N ASP A 586 -10.81 -10.40 -23.17
CA ASP A 586 -10.38 -11.74 -22.76
C ASP A 586 -10.07 -11.84 -21.25
N GLY A 587 -10.35 -10.77 -20.48
CA GLY A 587 -10.23 -10.72 -19.02
C GLY A 587 -8.80 -10.80 -18.50
N TYR A 588 -7.79 -10.48 -19.32
CA TYR A 588 -6.42 -10.44 -18.82
C TYR A 588 -6.18 -9.20 -17.96
N LEU A 589 -5.55 -9.38 -16.79
CA LEU A 589 -5.18 -8.29 -15.89
C LEU A 589 -3.65 -8.23 -15.81
N SER A 590 -3.08 -7.13 -16.27
CA SER A 590 -1.69 -6.80 -16.02
C SER A 590 -1.52 -6.16 -14.63
N GLU A 591 -0.31 -5.73 -14.33
CA GLU A 591 0.02 -4.91 -13.17
C GLU A 591 -0.68 -3.55 -13.24
N GLU A 592 -0.52 -2.84 -14.37
CA GLU A 592 -0.98 -1.47 -14.55
C GLU A 592 -1.92 -1.32 -15.75
N TYR A 593 -2.60 -0.18 -15.80
CA TYR A 593 -3.22 0.33 -17.02
C TYR A 593 -2.83 1.78 -17.24
N ASN A 594 -2.50 2.15 -18.48
CA ASN A 594 -1.84 3.41 -18.79
C ASN A 594 -2.65 4.63 -18.32
N ARG A 595 -2.00 5.55 -17.60
CA ARG A 595 -2.61 6.77 -17.04
C ARG A 595 -3.30 7.70 -18.04
N ASN A 596 -3.01 7.58 -19.34
CA ASN A 596 -3.55 8.44 -20.39
C ASN A 596 -4.53 7.73 -21.30
N THR A 597 -4.29 6.45 -21.62
CA THR A 597 -5.09 5.70 -22.59
C THR A 597 -5.93 4.60 -21.98
N GLY A 598 -5.61 4.17 -20.76
CA GLY A 598 -6.22 3.02 -20.11
C GLY A 598 -5.79 1.66 -20.69
N VAL A 599 -4.84 1.62 -21.62
CA VAL A 599 -4.32 0.38 -22.20
C VAL A 599 -3.52 -0.38 -21.12
N PRO A 600 -3.75 -1.69 -20.91
CA PRO A 600 -2.99 -2.46 -19.93
C PRO A 600 -1.50 -2.51 -20.27
N GLN A 601 -0.64 -2.42 -19.25
CA GLN A 601 0.82 -2.40 -19.38
C GLN A 601 1.50 -2.91 -18.08
N GLY A 602 2.83 -2.95 -18.07
CA GLY A 602 3.60 -3.58 -17.00
C GLY A 602 3.55 -5.10 -17.08
N ALA A 603 3.82 -5.79 -15.97
CA ALA A 603 3.80 -7.25 -15.92
C ALA A 603 2.43 -7.82 -16.35
N GLY A 604 2.42 -8.71 -17.34
CA GLY A 604 1.21 -9.37 -17.86
C GLY A 604 0.73 -10.53 -16.98
N ASP A 605 -0.59 -10.72 -16.88
CA ASP A 605 -1.21 -11.74 -16.02
C ASP A 605 -0.67 -11.70 -14.58
N LEU A 606 -0.65 -10.52 -13.97
CA LEU A 606 -0.16 -10.35 -12.58
C LEU A 606 -1.11 -11.09 -11.62
N THR A 607 -0.57 -12.04 -10.87
CA THR A 607 -1.36 -12.91 -9.96
C THR A 607 -2.09 -12.09 -8.90
N TRP A 608 -1.44 -11.06 -8.35
CA TRP A 608 -2.04 -10.19 -7.34
C TRP A 608 -3.22 -9.37 -7.91
N SER A 609 -3.18 -8.93 -9.17
CA SER A 609 -4.33 -8.27 -9.81
C SER A 609 -5.56 -9.18 -9.84
N TYR A 610 -5.40 -10.46 -10.18
CA TYR A 610 -6.49 -11.43 -10.12
C TYR A 610 -6.99 -11.67 -8.69
N ALA A 611 -6.07 -11.87 -7.75
CA ALA A 611 -6.41 -12.06 -6.34
C ALA A 611 -7.23 -10.88 -5.80
N SER A 612 -6.83 -9.63 -6.08
CA SER A 612 -7.52 -8.42 -5.62
C SER A 612 -8.92 -8.24 -6.24
N VAL A 613 -9.12 -8.61 -7.51
CA VAL A 613 -10.47 -8.59 -8.11
C VAL A 613 -11.36 -9.65 -7.48
N LEU A 614 -10.82 -10.86 -7.20
CA LEU A 614 -11.58 -11.92 -6.55
C LEU A 614 -11.95 -11.56 -5.11
N THR A 615 -11.04 -11.02 -4.30
CA THR A 615 -11.34 -10.60 -2.92
C THR A 615 -12.31 -9.42 -2.87
N ALA A 616 -12.22 -8.47 -3.80
CA ALA A 616 -13.24 -7.43 -3.95
C ALA A 616 -14.62 -8.02 -4.31
N ALA A 617 -14.67 -9.03 -5.17
CA ALA A 617 -15.90 -9.75 -5.49
C ALA A 617 -16.47 -10.53 -4.29
N PHE A 618 -15.61 -11.11 -3.45
CA PHE A 618 -16.02 -11.79 -2.22
C PHE A 618 -16.63 -10.80 -1.22
N ALA A 619 -15.97 -9.67 -0.97
CA ALA A 619 -16.49 -8.61 -0.11
C ALA A 619 -17.81 -8.05 -0.64
N ARG A 620 -17.93 -7.86 -1.96
CA ARG A 620 -19.18 -7.45 -2.62
C ARG A 620 -20.30 -8.46 -2.42
N ALA A 621 -20.00 -9.76 -2.54
CA ALA A 621 -20.98 -10.82 -2.33
C ALA A 621 -21.44 -10.89 -0.87
N GLU A 622 -20.52 -10.70 0.08
CA GLU A 622 -20.79 -10.67 1.52
C GLU A 622 -21.77 -9.55 1.89
N VAL A 623 -21.49 -8.31 1.50
CA VAL A 623 -22.38 -7.16 1.79
C VAL A 623 -23.77 -7.32 1.13
N ARG A 624 -23.86 -8.10 0.05
CA ARG A 624 -25.13 -8.46 -0.62
C ARG A 624 -25.83 -9.67 0.00
N GLY A 625 -25.26 -10.30 1.01
CA GLY A 625 -25.80 -11.51 1.64
C GLY A 625 -25.74 -12.76 0.74
N GLN A 626 -24.89 -12.76 -0.29
CA GLN A 626 -24.77 -13.85 -1.27
C GLN A 626 -23.87 -14.98 -0.76
N LYS A 627 -24.30 -15.66 0.31
CA LYS A 627 -23.55 -16.74 1.00
C LYS A 627 -23.13 -17.94 0.12
N GLY A 628 -23.66 -18.03 -1.11
CA GLY A 628 -23.29 -19.06 -2.08
C GLY A 628 -22.17 -18.67 -3.03
N TYR A 629 -21.76 -17.40 -3.08
CA TYR A 629 -20.85 -16.90 -4.12
C TYR A 629 -19.48 -17.60 -4.11
N VAL A 630 -18.74 -17.47 -3.00
CA VAL A 630 -17.39 -18.06 -2.87
C VAL A 630 -17.44 -19.58 -3.03
N ARG A 631 -18.49 -20.22 -2.50
CA ARG A 631 -18.76 -21.66 -2.65
C ARG A 631 -18.91 -22.06 -4.11
N ASN A 632 -19.75 -21.36 -4.86
CA ASN A 632 -20.02 -21.66 -6.26
C ASN A 632 -18.75 -21.49 -7.11
N LEU A 633 -17.91 -20.50 -6.79
CA LEU A 633 -16.62 -20.31 -7.44
C LEU A 633 -15.64 -21.42 -7.07
N ALA A 634 -15.52 -21.75 -5.79
CA ALA A 634 -14.69 -22.85 -5.30
C ALA A 634 -15.10 -24.21 -5.91
N ASP A 635 -16.38 -24.41 -6.15
CA ASP A 635 -16.91 -25.64 -6.75
C ASP A 635 -16.75 -25.68 -8.29
N LEU A 636 -16.18 -24.65 -8.94
CA LEU A 636 -15.64 -24.80 -10.29
C LEU A 636 -14.49 -25.81 -10.30
N GLY A 637 -13.68 -25.81 -9.24
CA GLY A 637 -12.49 -26.63 -9.09
C GLY A 637 -11.34 -26.15 -9.98
N VAL A 638 -10.15 -26.72 -9.73
CA VAL A 638 -8.93 -26.37 -10.47
C VAL A 638 -8.81 -27.22 -11.72
N VAL A 639 -8.47 -26.60 -12.85
CA VAL A 639 -8.00 -27.29 -14.06
C VAL A 639 -6.49 -27.36 -13.96
N GLY A 640 -5.91 -28.56 -14.08
CA GLY A 640 -4.47 -28.74 -13.93
C GLY A 640 -3.67 -27.97 -15.00
N ASN A 641 -2.56 -27.38 -14.57
CA ASN A 641 -1.59 -26.76 -15.45
C ASN A 641 -0.96 -27.83 -16.35
N THR A 642 -1.28 -27.82 -17.65
CA THR A 642 -0.61 -28.69 -18.62
C THR A 642 0.59 -27.96 -19.21
N VAL A 643 1.77 -28.56 -19.13
CA VAL A 643 2.93 -28.14 -19.93
C VAL A 643 2.53 -28.27 -21.40
N ALA A 644 2.58 -27.16 -22.13
CA ALA A 644 2.29 -27.14 -23.56
C ALA A 644 3.36 -27.88 -24.37
#